data_AF-A0A518BEJ9-F1
#
_entry.id   AF-A0A518BEJ9-F1
#
_cell.length_a   1.000
_cell.length_b   1.000
_cell.length_c   1.000
_cell.angle_alpha   90.00
_cell.angle_beta   90.00
_cell.angle_gamma   90.00
#
_symmetry.space_group_name_H-M   'P 1'
#
loop_
_entity.id
_entity.type
_entity.pdbx_description
1 polymer ?
#
loop_
_entity_poly.entity_id
_entity_poly.type
_entity_poly.pdbx_seq_one_letter_code
_entity_poly.pdbx_strand_id
1 'polypeptide(L)'
;MQLPSQRAGFALCAAPLFFAATATAMQQNATVDQGSPLRIVPEQKAVDSRPTFRPGELIIKHHSQAQELAVRGFETEFGLRRLRSNASIGAVLYELPEWWTVADALRALRDDPRVEYVEPNFLSYLHNIPNDGFYDNYSGVANDLQKWVYNGIGADSNLDAEGAWDITTGRSDVVIAVIDTGCELNHPDLAPNIWTNPGEIAGNGVDDDGNGFVDDVNGWDFRNNDNNPNPDYGDGFDNDGNGAADDGTFHGTFSASCAAARGNDGNGMAGAAWNCKIMPVKIFTDDGGASTFDIADAITYAANNGADVANMSFGGGFSSTVQSAVNYSWGQGVVQVASAGNSNSSSSEYPASLAHVISVGASDSGSVLGGGSGDLDGRAYFSQYGTAAVDVVAPGHLLVGAAVGTVAGGDAGQDYWILSSGTSFSGPIVAGLAGLIVSRSKDLGANLTNDDIEAIIQDTANNLPDDTGDSPNGGSTWDNHGRVDFLAAINAVTGGGGPTNNPPVANAGANQSGTVGNAVSFNGTGSFDPDGDPLTSYTWNFGDGSGGSGATTSHTYSSAGSYTVTLTVSDGQLTDSDTATVNITSPPTGGPQVYMASVGSNAVTGLGTVANEDIVSWDPATGAMALVFDGSDVGLASAAIDALHVMSNGDFIISLTASFSIPGVVGGPSGTTVDDSDLVIFTPSSLGANTAGVWTFLMDGSDIGLTTNGEDVDGVCMDANEDLLLSTVGSASVNGLSGIQDEDVFRFVWVTLGSSTSGNSVMHLDGSDVGLSTSSSEDVTAIHQDGNTAYISTLGAFGVTGLSGGDEDLFRFTGSFGSATSGSFSAYFDGSAQGLPAGWDVNAASLVQ
;
A
#
# COMPACT_ATOMS: atom_id res chain seq x y z
N MET A 1 -25.41 -29.65 -50.25
CA MET A 1 -25.69 -28.95 -51.53
C MET A 1 -24.40 -28.98 -52.36
N GLN A 2 -24.51 -29.50 -53.59
CA GLN A 2 -23.59 -29.48 -54.74
C GLN A 2 -22.12 -29.00 -54.62
N LEU A 3 -21.21 -29.93 -54.94
CA LEU A 3 -19.99 -29.85 -55.81
C LEU A 3 -20.12 -28.91 -57.05
N PRO A 4 -19.11 -28.69 -57.97
CA PRO A 4 -17.69 -29.14 -58.07
C PRO A 4 -16.65 -28.17 -58.77
N SER A 5 -15.38 -28.63 -58.88
CA SER A 5 -14.45 -28.54 -60.05
C SER A 5 -13.82 -27.18 -60.45
N GLN A 6 -12.60 -27.03 -61.00
CA GLN A 6 -11.80 -27.78 -62.02
C GLN A 6 -10.28 -27.51 -61.79
N ARG A 7 -9.35 -28.47 -61.97
CA ARG A 7 -8.58 -28.85 -63.20
C ARG A 7 -7.99 -27.66 -63.99
N ALA A 8 -6.82 -27.66 -64.61
CA ALA A 8 -5.63 -28.52 -64.72
C ALA A 8 -4.67 -27.83 -65.74
N GLY A 9 -3.37 -28.18 -65.75
CA GLY A 9 -2.44 -27.94 -66.87
C GLY A 9 -0.99 -27.78 -66.40
N PHE A 10 -0.12 -28.80 -66.35
CA PHE A 10 0.64 -29.47 -67.44
C PHE A 10 1.36 -28.47 -68.37
N ALA A 11 2.63 -28.59 -68.79
CA ALA A 11 3.66 -29.64 -68.78
C ALA A 11 4.99 -28.95 -69.26
N LEU A 12 6.21 -29.47 -69.04
CA LEU A 12 6.89 -30.51 -69.84
C LEU A 12 8.23 -30.84 -69.13
N CYS A 13 8.53 -32.11 -68.82
CA CYS A 13 9.44 -33.03 -69.55
C CYS A 13 10.94 -32.65 -69.44
N ALA A 14 11.89 -33.53 -69.13
CA ALA A 14 12.07 -34.96 -69.41
C ALA A 14 13.12 -35.56 -68.43
N ALA A 15 12.90 -36.70 -67.77
CA ALA A 15 13.10 -38.10 -68.23
C ALA A 15 14.49 -38.69 -67.80
N PRO A 16 14.71 -40.03 -67.77
CA PRO A 16 14.59 -40.83 -66.53
C PRO A 16 15.65 -41.98 -66.39
N LEU A 17 15.40 -42.95 -65.47
CA LEU A 17 15.84 -44.37 -65.46
C LEU A 17 17.21 -44.71 -64.82
N PHE A 18 17.51 -45.85 -64.17
CA PHE A 18 16.92 -47.20 -64.02
C PHE A 18 17.55 -47.96 -62.79
N PHE A 19 16.72 -48.70 -62.02
CA PHE A 19 16.87 -50.02 -61.34
C PHE A 19 18.17 -50.59 -60.69
N ALA A 20 17.92 -51.18 -59.49
CA ALA A 20 18.18 -52.56 -59.01
C ALA A 20 19.46 -52.98 -58.23
N ALA A 21 19.23 -53.29 -56.94
CA ALA A 21 19.39 -54.60 -56.26
C ALA A 21 20.75 -55.14 -55.74
N THR A 22 20.64 -55.72 -54.53
CA THR A 22 21.41 -56.80 -53.84
C THR A 22 22.68 -56.51 -52.99
N ALA A 23 22.48 -56.68 -51.67
CA ALA A 23 23.21 -57.54 -50.70
C ALA A 23 24.74 -57.46 -50.48
N THR A 24 25.10 -56.89 -49.30
CA THR A 24 26.12 -57.28 -48.29
C THR A 24 27.56 -57.69 -48.69
N ALA A 25 28.53 -56.87 -48.26
CA ALA A 25 29.75 -57.31 -47.55
C ALA A 25 30.40 -56.10 -46.83
N MET A 26 30.99 -56.34 -45.66
CA MET A 26 31.61 -55.34 -44.79
C MET A 26 32.84 -54.65 -45.41
N GLN A 27 33.12 -53.45 -44.87
CA GLN A 27 34.44 -52.91 -44.49
C GLN A 27 34.84 -51.59 -45.18
N GLN A 28 34.81 -50.53 -44.35
CA GLN A 28 35.49 -49.23 -44.42
C GLN A 28 35.70 -48.57 -45.80
N ASN A 29 34.92 -47.52 -46.05
CA ASN A 29 35.50 -46.22 -46.37
C ASN A 29 34.48 -45.10 -46.10
N ALA A 30 34.90 -44.11 -45.34
CA ALA A 30 34.15 -42.90 -45.07
C ALA A 30 34.13 -42.01 -46.32
N THR A 31 32.94 -41.67 -46.80
CA THR A 31 32.67 -40.39 -47.48
C THR A 31 31.19 -40.05 -47.38
N VAL A 32 30.91 -39.05 -46.54
CA VAL A 32 29.94 -37.96 -46.68
C VAL A 32 28.49 -38.36 -47.03
N ASP A 33 27.67 -38.51 -45.98
CA ASP A 33 26.24 -38.31 -46.10
C ASP A 33 25.94 -36.81 -45.95
N GLN A 34 25.47 -36.20 -47.03
CA GLN A 34 24.93 -34.86 -47.06
C GLN A 34 23.42 -34.96 -46.87
N GLY A 35 22.93 -34.46 -45.74
CA GLY A 35 21.52 -34.14 -45.55
C GLY A 35 20.77 -35.06 -44.59
N SER A 36 21.06 -34.95 -43.29
CA SER A 36 20.05 -35.21 -42.25
C SER A 36 19.52 -33.86 -41.76
N PRO A 37 18.20 -33.59 -41.82
CA PRO A 37 17.65 -32.39 -41.20
C PRO A 37 17.93 -32.45 -39.69
N LEU A 38 18.46 -31.35 -39.15
CA LEU A 38 18.79 -31.15 -37.73
C LEU A 38 17.71 -31.78 -36.84
N ARG A 39 18.11 -32.80 -36.07
CA ARG A 39 17.23 -33.51 -35.14
C ARG A 39 16.86 -32.54 -34.02
N ILE A 40 15.66 -31.97 -34.11
CA ILE A 40 15.00 -31.25 -33.03
C ILE A 40 14.92 -32.22 -31.85
N VAL A 41 15.57 -31.90 -30.72
CA VAL A 41 15.09 -32.41 -29.44
C VAL A 41 13.80 -31.62 -29.18
N PRO A 42 12.62 -32.26 -29.11
CA PRO A 42 11.38 -31.54 -28.89
C PRO A 42 11.50 -30.72 -27.61
N GLU A 43 10.97 -29.49 -27.63
CA GLU A 43 10.74 -28.71 -26.44
C GLU A 43 9.92 -29.58 -25.47
N GLN A 44 10.55 -30.04 -24.40
CA GLN A 44 9.89 -30.85 -23.39
C GLN A 44 8.91 -29.91 -22.68
N LYS A 45 7.60 -30.15 -22.83
CA LYS A 45 6.58 -29.44 -22.05
C LYS A 45 7.01 -29.52 -20.58
N ALA A 46 7.01 -28.39 -19.87
CA ALA A 46 7.23 -28.39 -18.43
C ALA A 46 6.22 -29.36 -17.81
N VAL A 47 6.73 -30.47 -17.29
CA VAL A 47 6.00 -31.30 -16.34
C VAL A 47 6.44 -30.69 -15.01
N ASP A 48 5.49 -30.23 -14.20
CA ASP A 48 5.74 -29.96 -12.78
C ASP A 48 6.54 -28.69 -12.42
N SER A 49 6.31 -27.54 -13.10
CA SER A 49 6.78 -26.16 -12.80
C SER A 49 8.30 -25.91 -12.55
N ARG A 50 9.12 -26.95 -12.48
CA ARG A 50 10.57 -26.92 -12.22
C ARG A 50 11.34 -26.40 -13.44
N PRO A 51 12.44 -25.65 -13.25
CA PRO A 51 13.27 -25.18 -14.36
C PRO A 51 13.78 -26.34 -15.19
N THR A 52 13.39 -26.43 -16.46
CA THR A 52 13.84 -27.53 -17.33
C THR A 52 15.35 -27.45 -17.64
N PHE A 53 15.97 -26.28 -17.50
CA PHE A 53 17.40 -26.02 -17.74
C PHE A 53 17.92 -24.83 -16.92
N ARG A 54 19.25 -24.68 -16.80
CA ARG A 54 19.87 -23.50 -16.15
C ARG A 54 19.69 -22.23 -16.99
N PRO A 55 19.07 -21.15 -16.46
CA PRO A 55 18.96 -19.88 -17.18
C PRO A 55 20.34 -19.31 -17.54
N GLY A 56 20.44 -18.69 -18.71
CA GLY A 56 21.68 -18.05 -19.17
C GLY A 56 22.81 -19.03 -19.53
N GLU A 57 22.57 -20.34 -19.56
CA GLU A 57 23.60 -21.33 -19.90
C GLU A 57 23.21 -22.18 -21.13
N LEU A 58 24.19 -22.46 -21.98
CA LEU A 58 24.06 -23.35 -23.14
C LEU A 58 25.23 -24.31 -23.27
N ILE A 59 24.95 -25.51 -23.75
CA ILE A 59 25.95 -26.46 -24.19
C ILE A 59 26.03 -26.39 -25.71
N ILE A 60 27.22 -26.12 -26.24
CA ILE A 60 27.50 -26.11 -27.67
C ILE A 60 28.58 -27.13 -27.94
N LYS A 61 28.31 -28.05 -28.87
CA LYS A 61 29.36 -28.86 -29.47
C LYS A 61 29.73 -28.26 -30.82
N HIS A 62 31.00 -27.96 -30.98
CA HIS A 62 31.52 -27.50 -32.26
C HIS A 62 31.87 -28.70 -33.14
N HIS A 63 31.71 -28.55 -34.45
CA HIS A 63 32.18 -29.57 -35.39
C HIS A 63 33.69 -29.81 -35.19
N SER A 64 34.13 -31.07 -35.25
CA SER A 64 35.55 -31.44 -35.14
C SER A 64 36.49 -30.76 -36.15
N GLN A 65 35.94 -30.18 -37.22
CA GLN A 65 36.66 -29.39 -38.22
C GLN A 65 36.82 -27.91 -37.85
N ALA A 66 36.12 -27.41 -36.82
CA ALA A 66 36.27 -26.05 -36.32
C ALA A 66 37.63 -25.92 -35.63
N GLN A 67 38.50 -25.04 -36.14
CA GLN A 67 39.80 -24.77 -35.54
C GLN A 67 39.62 -23.98 -34.23
N GLU A 68 40.53 -24.15 -33.26
CA GLU A 68 40.50 -23.42 -31.96
C GLU A 68 40.39 -21.90 -32.13
N LEU A 69 41.02 -21.34 -33.16
CA LEU A 69 40.92 -19.91 -33.51
C LEU A 69 39.52 -19.52 -34.01
N ALA A 70 38.84 -20.42 -34.73
CA ALA A 70 37.46 -20.21 -35.18
C ALA A 70 36.47 -20.29 -34.01
N VAL A 71 36.74 -21.13 -33.00
CA VAL A 71 35.95 -21.20 -31.76
C VAL A 71 36.14 -19.95 -30.90
N ARG A 72 37.38 -19.45 -30.74
CA ARG A 72 37.62 -18.17 -30.03
C ARG A 72 37.00 -16.96 -30.76
N GLY A 73 37.01 -16.99 -32.09
CA GLY A 73 36.30 -16.01 -32.91
C GLY A 73 34.79 -16.09 -32.69
N PHE A 74 34.22 -17.30 -32.65
CA PHE A 74 32.82 -17.56 -32.37
C PHE A 74 32.40 -17.04 -30.97
N GLU A 75 33.19 -17.31 -29.94
CA GLU A 75 32.94 -16.79 -28.58
C GLU A 75 32.86 -15.27 -28.55
N THR A 76 33.81 -14.61 -29.23
CA THR A 76 33.87 -13.15 -29.30
C THR A 76 32.71 -12.57 -30.12
N GLU A 77 32.35 -13.23 -31.22
CA GLU A 77 31.27 -12.82 -32.13
C GLU A 77 29.89 -12.84 -31.46
N PHE A 78 29.62 -13.87 -30.65
CA PHE A 78 28.33 -14.04 -29.97
C PHE A 78 28.35 -13.58 -28.50
N GLY A 79 29.47 -13.04 -28.02
CA GLY A 79 29.60 -12.56 -26.63
C GLY A 79 29.51 -13.67 -25.58
N LEU A 80 29.85 -14.90 -25.94
CA LEU A 80 29.72 -16.07 -25.06
C LEU A 80 30.93 -16.21 -24.13
N ARG A 81 30.68 -16.46 -22.85
CA ARG A 81 31.75 -16.74 -21.89
C ARG A 81 31.88 -18.24 -21.66
N ARG A 82 33.03 -18.82 -22.02
CA ARG A 82 33.30 -20.24 -21.76
C ARG A 82 33.38 -20.51 -20.25
N LEU A 83 32.51 -21.38 -19.75
CA LEU A 83 32.52 -21.82 -18.35
C LEU A 83 33.40 -23.05 -18.17
N ARG A 84 33.12 -24.11 -18.94
CA ARG A 84 33.86 -25.38 -18.89
C ARG A 84 33.80 -26.10 -20.22
N SER A 85 34.75 -27.00 -20.47
CA SER A 85 34.74 -27.85 -21.66
C SER A 85 34.86 -29.32 -21.25
N ASN A 86 34.20 -30.18 -22.02
CA ASN A 86 34.37 -31.63 -21.95
C ASN A 86 35.08 -32.09 -23.23
N ALA A 87 36.41 -32.09 -23.16
CA ALA A 87 37.28 -32.38 -24.30
C ALA A 87 37.06 -33.79 -24.88
N SER A 88 36.63 -34.77 -24.05
CA SER A 88 36.39 -36.15 -24.48
C SER A 88 35.23 -36.29 -25.47
N ILE A 89 34.25 -35.38 -25.41
CA ILE A 89 33.07 -35.37 -26.30
C ILE A 89 33.00 -34.12 -27.19
N GLY A 90 33.93 -33.17 -27.03
CA GLY A 90 34.00 -31.94 -27.84
C GLY A 90 32.93 -30.89 -27.51
N ALA A 91 32.22 -31.03 -26.39
CA ALA A 91 31.17 -30.11 -25.96
C ALA A 91 31.73 -29.04 -24.99
N VAL A 92 31.19 -27.84 -25.07
CA VAL A 92 31.59 -26.69 -24.25
C VAL A 92 30.34 -26.06 -23.65
N LEU A 93 30.38 -25.81 -22.34
CA LEU A 93 29.37 -25.06 -21.61
C LEU A 93 29.73 -23.58 -21.64
N TYR A 94 28.77 -22.77 -22.06
CA TYR A 94 28.87 -21.33 -22.17
C TYR A 94 27.84 -20.64 -21.29
N GLU A 95 28.23 -19.51 -20.72
CA GLU A 95 27.30 -18.52 -20.21
C GLU A 95 26.97 -17.52 -21.33
N LEU A 96 25.68 -17.19 -21.41
CA LEU A 96 25.12 -16.22 -22.33
C LEU A 96 25.31 -14.80 -21.77
N PRO A 97 25.53 -13.81 -22.65
CA PRO A 97 25.47 -12.42 -22.23
C PRO A 97 24.04 -12.02 -21.82
N GLU A 98 23.89 -11.03 -20.95
CA GLU A 98 22.61 -10.61 -20.35
C GLU A 98 21.50 -10.27 -21.37
N TRP A 99 21.87 -9.90 -22.59
CA TRP A 99 20.92 -9.57 -23.67
C TRP A 99 20.44 -10.80 -24.47
N TRP A 100 20.85 -12.02 -24.14
CA TRP A 100 20.41 -13.26 -24.78
C TRP A 100 19.56 -14.10 -23.83
N THR A 101 18.34 -14.45 -24.27
CA THR A 101 17.60 -15.57 -23.67
C THR A 101 18.13 -16.89 -24.23
N VAL A 102 17.96 -18.00 -23.49
CA VAL A 102 18.29 -19.35 -23.98
C VAL A 102 17.55 -19.65 -25.29
N ALA A 103 16.28 -19.25 -25.41
CA ALA A 103 15.49 -19.45 -26.62
C ALA A 103 16.05 -18.68 -27.83
N ASP A 104 16.45 -17.43 -27.64
CA ASP A 104 17.01 -16.61 -28.74
C ASP A 104 18.40 -17.09 -29.15
N ALA A 105 19.21 -17.51 -28.17
CA ALA A 105 20.51 -18.10 -28.40
C ALA A 105 20.42 -19.43 -29.17
N LEU A 106 19.46 -20.29 -28.83
CA LEU A 106 19.18 -21.51 -29.60
C LEU A 106 18.80 -21.19 -31.04
N ARG A 107 17.92 -20.20 -31.26
CA ARG A 107 17.53 -19.78 -32.61
C ARG A 107 18.71 -19.23 -33.41
N ALA A 108 19.56 -18.42 -32.79
CA ALA A 108 20.69 -17.76 -33.45
C ALA A 108 21.83 -18.72 -33.78
N LEU A 109 22.13 -19.66 -32.89
CA LEU A 109 23.31 -20.52 -33.00
C LEU A 109 23.05 -21.84 -33.73
N ARG A 110 21.78 -22.26 -33.83
CA ARG A 110 21.41 -23.55 -34.43
C ARG A 110 21.91 -23.72 -35.86
N ASP A 111 21.92 -22.65 -36.66
CA ASP A 111 22.26 -22.71 -38.07
C ASP A 111 23.71 -22.25 -38.35
N ASP A 112 24.51 -22.00 -37.30
CA ASP A 112 25.91 -21.59 -37.48
C ASP A 112 26.75 -22.78 -37.98
N PRO A 113 27.52 -22.64 -39.07
CA PRO A 113 28.29 -23.74 -39.67
C PRO A 113 29.41 -24.28 -38.78
N ARG A 114 29.73 -23.63 -37.66
CA ARG A 114 30.71 -24.09 -36.66
C ARG A 114 30.08 -24.96 -35.57
N VAL A 115 28.75 -25.00 -35.48
CA VAL A 115 27.98 -25.67 -34.42
C VAL A 115 27.47 -27.02 -34.93
N GLU A 116 27.87 -28.10 -34.26
CA GLU A 116 27.34 -29.45 -34.49
C GLU A 116 25.98 -29.63 -33.82
N TYR A 117 25.85 -29.13 -32.59
CA TYR A 117 24.58 -28.93 -31.91
C TYR A 117 24.70 -27.85 -30.84
N VAL A 118 23.57 -27.26 -30.50
CA VAL A 118 23.38 -26.36 -29.37
C VAL A 118 22.13 -26.79 -28.59
N GLU A 119 22.24 -26.86 -27.28
CA GLU A 119 21.15 -27.27 -26.39
C GLU A 119 21.22 -26.52 -25.05
N PRO A 120 20.08 -26.35 -24.35
CA PRO A 120 20.08 -25.89 -22.96
C PRO A 120 20.92 -26.78 -22.05
N ASN A 121 21.46 -26.22 -20.97
CA ASN A 121 22.01 -27.02 -19.88
C ASN A 121 20.86 -27.60 -19.02
N PHE A 122 20.25 -28.69 -19.50
CA PHE A 122 19.09 -29.32 -18.88
C PHE A 122 19.36 -29.78 -17.43
N LEU A 123 18.37 -29.60 -16.56
CA LEU A 123 18.38 -30.14 -15.20
C LEU A 123 17.72 -31.53 -15.21
N SER A 124 18.30 -32.47 -14.46
CA SER A 124 17.70 -33.80 -14.21
C SER A 124 17.38 -33.93 -12.73
N TYR A 125 16.16 -34.37 -12.41
CA TYR A 125 15.67 -34.51 -11.04
C TYR A 125 15.61 -35.98 -10.61
N LEU A 126 15.89 -36.25 -9.33
CA LEU A 126 15.60 -37.55 -8.69
C LEU A 126 14.10 -37.60 -8.39
N HIS A 127 13.46 -38.75 -8.59
CA HIS A 127 12.04 -38.95 -8.25
C HIS A 127 11.94 -39.65 -6.88
N ASN A 128 11.56 -38.93 -5.83
CA ASN A 128 11.40 -39.40 -4.45
C ASN A 128 9.94 -39.73 -4.14
N ILE A 129 9.39 -40.71 -4.87
CA ILE A 129 8.04 -41.23 -4.63
C ILE A 129 8.11 -42.22 -3.45
N PRO A 130 7.26 -42.11 -2.40
CA PRO A 130 7.15 -43.06 -1.31
C PRO A 130 6.91 -44.47 -1.81
N ASN A 131 7.59 -45.45 -1.23
CA ASN A 131 7.32 -46.86 -1.52
C ASN A 131 6.33 -47.53 -0.54
N ASP A 132 5.67 -46.71 0.28
CA ASP A 132 4.82 -47.15 1.38
C ASP A 132 3.49 -47.71 0.87
N GLY A 133 2.95 -48.69 1.59
CA GLY A 133 1.88 -49.57 1.09
C GLY A 133 0.60 -48.85 0.66
N PHE A 134 0.20 -47.79 1.39
CA PHE A 134 -0.96 -46.94 1.07
C PHE A 134 -0.67 -45.88 0.00
N TYR A 135 0.59 -45.63 -0.33
CA TYR A 135 0.99 -44.67 -1.38
C TYR A 135 1.15 -45.35 -2.75
N ASP A 136 1.82 -46.51 -2.78
CA ASP A 136 2.29 -47.15 -4.02
C ASP A 136 1.22 -48.00 -4.76
N ASN A 137 0.24 -48.58 -4.05
CA ASN A 137 -0.69 -49.56 -4.61
C ASN A 137 -2.05 -48.96 -5.03
N TYR A 138 -2.05 -47.99 -5.95
CA TYR A 138 -3.29 -47.45 -6.51
C TYR A 138 -4.11 -48.53 -7.26
N SER A 139 -5.24 -48.94 -6.70
CA SER A 139 -6.06 -50.09 -7.11
C SER A 139 -7.56 -49.79 -7.35
N GLY A 140 -8.01 -48.55 -7.18
CA GLY A 140 -9.38 -48.05 -7.31
C GLY A 140 -10.31 -48.33 -6.11
N VAL A 141 -9.77 -48.57 -4.91
CA VAL A 141 -10.53 -48.88 -3.67
C VAL A 141 -10.01 -48.05 -2.48
N ALA A 142 -10.74 -48.06 -1.35
CA ALA A 142 -10.58 -47.19 -0.16
C ALA A 142 -9.16 -46.99 0.41
N ASN A 143 -8.22 -47.83 0.02
CA ASN A 143 -6.81 -47.83 0.37
C ASN A 143 -5.92 -46.95 -0.55
N ASP A 144 -6.50 -46.25 -1.53
CA ASP A 144 -5.80 -45.38 -2.50
C ASP A 144 -5.75 -43.89 -2.13
N LEU A 145 -6.18 -43.55 -0.93
CA LEU A 145 -6.42 -42.16 -0.51
C LEU A 145 -5.15 -41.32 -0.46
N GLN A 146 -4.02 -41.91 -0.07
CA GLN A 146 -2.84 -41.12 0.26
C GLN A 146 -2.18 -40.48 -0.98
N LYS A 147 -2.11 -41.22 -2.09
CA LYS A 147 -1.57 -40.67 -3.34
C LYS A 147 -2.44 -39.54 -3.89
N TRP A 148 -3.76 -39.67 -3.81
CA TRP A 148 -4.67 -38.58 -4.16
C TRP A 148 -4.47 -37.36 -3.26
N VAL A 149 -4.39 -37.54 -1.93
CA VAL A 149 -4.15 -36.44 -0.98
C VAL A 149 -2.91 -35.65 -1.39
N TYR A 150 -1.80 -36.32 -1.64
CA TYR A 150 -0.52 -35.64 -1.80
C TYR A 150 -0.19 -35.18 -3.22
N ASN A 151 -0.68 -35.86 -4.26
CA ASN A 151 -0.28 -35.54 -5.65
C ASN A 151 -1.45 -35.46 -6.63
N GLY A 152 -2.65 -35.88 -6.22
CA GLY A 152 -3.83 -35.96 -7.08
C GLY A 152 -3.86 -37.16 -8.03
N ILE A 153 -4.94 -37.31 -8.79
CA ILE A 153 -5.14 -38.39 -9.77
C ILE A 153 -5.65 -37.80 -11.09
N GLY A 154 -4.90 -38.03 -12.18
CA GLY A 154 -5.31 -37.62 -13.52
C GLY A 154 -4.85 -36.20 -13.87
N ALA A 155 -5.80 -35.31 -14.19
CA ALA A 155 -5.52 -33.90 -14.52
C ALA A 155 -5.66 -32.96 -13.31
N ASP A 156 -6.07 -33.51 -12.17
CA ASP A 156 -6.23 -32.83 -10.89
C ASP A 156 -4.94 -33.02 -10.07
N SER A 157 -4.20 -31.93 -9.84
CA SER A 157 -3.11 -31.88 -8.88
C SER A 157 -3.65 -31.37 -7.54
N ASN A 158 -3.48 -32.17 -6.48
CA ASN A 158 -4.07 -31.86 -5.18
C ASN A 158 -3.13 -30.95 -4.36
N LEU A 159 -1.99 -31.49 -3.93
CA LEU A 159 -0.98 -30.79 -3.13
C LEU A 159 0.40 -30.73 -3.79
N ASP A 160 0.61 -31.37 -4.95
CA ASP A 160 1.90 -31.44 -5.67
C ASP A 160 3.11 -31.89 -4.82
N ALA A 161 2.88 -32.75 -3.84
CA ALA A 161 3.90 -33.16 -2.88
C ALA A 161 4.99 -34.08 -3.47
N GLU A 162 4.72 -34.87 -4.53
CA GLU A 162 5.78 -35.68 -5.17
C GLU A 162 6.90 -34.76 -5.69
N GLY A 163 6.55 -33.64 -6.31
CA GLY A 163 7.52 -32.66 -6.79
C GLY A 163 8.30 -32.00 -5.64
N ALA A 164 7.64 -31.72 -4.52
CA ALA A 164 8.30 -31.18 -3.32
C ALA A 164 9.27 -32.19 -2.70
N TRP A 165 8.86 -33.45 -2.60
CA TRP A 165 9.67 -34.55 -2.05
C TRP A 165 10.90 -34.86 -2.90
N ASP A 166 10.86 -34.62 -4.21
CA ASP A 166 12.04 -34.63 -5.08
C ASP A 166 13.11 -33.61 -4.64
N ILE A 167 12.71 -32.53 -3.96
CA ILE A 167 13.59 -31.46 -3.49
C ILE A 167 14.00 -31.70 -2.03
N THR A 168 13.03 -31.92 -1.15
CA THR A 168 13.26 -32.24 0.26
C THR A 168 12.10 -33.04 0.81
N THR A 169 12.40 -34.00 1.68
CA THR A 169 11.39 -34.80 2.37
C THR A 169 11.33 -34.51 3.86
N GLY A 170 11.93 -33.39 4.26
CA GLY A 170 12.14 -33.02 5.66
C GLY A 170 13.53 -33.39 6.15
N ARG A 171 13.99 -32.70 7.19
CA ARG A 171 15.23 -32.98 7.91
C ARG A 171 14.93 -33.56 9.29
N SER A 172 15.76 -34.48 9.74
CA SER A 172 15.62 -35.11 11.05
C SER A 172 15.96 -34.20 12.24
N ASP A 173 16.49 -33.00 11.98
CA ASP A 173 16.73 -31.95 12.97
C ASP A 173 15.66 -30.83 12.89
N VAL A 174 14.57 -31.07 12.16
CA VAL A 174 13.35 -30.25 12.20
C VAL A 174 12.31 -30.97 13.03
N VAL A 175 11.70 -30.27 13.99
CA VAL A 175 10.79 -30.83 14.98
C VAL A 175 9.39 -30.22 14.84
N ILE A 176 8.38 -31.07 14.72
CA ILE A 176 6.96 -30.72 14.66
C ILE A 176 6.32 -31.20 15.97
N ALA A 177 5.95 -30.25 16.83
CA ALA A 177 5.17 -30.54 18.02
C ALA A 177 3.71 -30.83 17.66
N VAL A 178 3.19 -31.94 18.16
CA VAL A 178 1.79 -32.34 17.99
C VAL A 178 1.13 -32.23 19.36
N ILE A 179 0.42 -31.13 19.57
CA ILE A 179 -0.25 -30.80 20.83
C ILE A 179 -1.67 -31.36 20.76
N ASP A 180 -1.91 -32.53 21.37
CA ASP A 180 -3.11 -33.32 21.12
C ASP A 180 -3.41 -34.35 22.25
N THR A 181 -4.10 -35.45 21.94
CA THR A 181 -4.46 -36.55 22.87
C THR A 181 -3.30 -37.50 23.21
N GLY A 182 -2.12 -37.24 22.65
CA GLY A 182 -0.94 -38.11 22.73
C GLY A 182 -0.66 -38.83 21.40
N CYS A 183 0.54 -39.43 21.30
CA CYS A 183 1.00 -40.12 20.09
C CYS A 183 1.55 -41.50 20.46
N GLU A 184 1.09 -42.55 19.78
CA GLU A 184 1.56 -43.92 19.97
C GLU A 184 3.05 -44.02 19.61
N LEU A 185 3.91 -44.03 20.63
CA LEU A 185 5.36 -43.94 20.46
C LEU A 185 5.95 -45.19 19.79
N ASN A 186 5.26 -46.33 19.89
CA ASN A 186 5.71 -47.60 19.30
C ASN A 186 5.03 -47.93 17.97
N HIS A 187 4.26 -46.99 17.39
CA HIS A 187 3.62 -47.21 16.10
C HIS A 187 4.70 -47.42 15.01
N PRO A 188 4.63 -48.48 14.19
CA PRO A 188 5.69 -48.81 13.23
C PRO A 188 6.13 -47.65 12.32
N ASP A 189 5.17 -46.85 11.82
CA ASP A 189 5.46 -45.68 10.97
C ASP A 189 5.83 -44.41 11.74
N LEU A 190 5.54 -44.31 13.03
CA LEU A 190 5.80 -43.08 13.81
C LEU A 190 7.06 -43.20 14.65
N ALA A 191 7.31 -44.37 15.25
CA ALA A 191 8.40 -44.63 16.17
C ALA A 191 9.78 -44.14 15.67
N PRO A 192 10.16 -44.33 14.38
CA PRO A 192 11.45 -43.83 13.91
C PRO A 192 11.54 -42.30 13.82
N ASN A 193 10.38 -41.62 13.73
CA ASN A 193 10.26 -40.17 13.64
C ASN A 193 9.87 -39.52 14.97
N ILE A 194 9.65 -40.26 16.04
CA ILE A 194 9.48 -39.65 17.37
C ILE A 194 10.75 -38.89 17.77
N TRP A 195 10.57 -37.65 18.21
CA TRP A 195 11.59 -36.77 18.76
C TRP A 195 12.13 -37.34 20.07
N THR A 196 13.42 -37.16 20.29
CA THR A 196 14.07 -37.53 21.54
C THR A 196 14.72 -36.28 22.11
N ASN A 197 14.39 -35.92 23.35
CA ASN A 197 15.01 -34.80 24.03
C ASN A 197 16.53 -35.06 24.17
N PRO A 198 17.40 -34.27 23.50
CA PRO A 198 18.84 -34.46 23.61
C PRO A 198 19.40 -34.07 25.00
N GLY A 199 18.62 -33.37 25.82
CA GLY A 199 18.95 -32.97 27.17
C GLY A 199 18.78 -34.05 28.23
N GLU A 200 17.97 -35.08 27.96
CA GLU A 200 17.52 -36.06 28.96
C GLU A 200 18.26 -37.41 28.92
N ILE A 201 18.45 -38.02 30.10
CA ILE A 201 18.90 -39.41 30.24
C ILE A 201 17.71 -40.28 30.63
N ALA A 202 17.18 -41.02 29.66
CA ALA A 202 15.97 -41.82 29.84
C ALA A 202 15.91 -42.69 31.10
N GLY A 203 14.91 -42.42 31.95
CA GLY A 203 14.48 -43.25 33.06
C GLY A 203 15.39 -43.17 34.29
N ASN A 204 16.09 -42.06 34.47
CA ASN A 204 16.98 -41.86 35.61
C ASN A 204 16.27 -41.17 36.82
N GLY A 205 15.04 -40.67 36.63
CA GLY A 205 14.24 -39.98 37.64
C GLY A 205 14.70 -38.55 37.93
N VAL A 206 15.43 -37.92 37.02
CA VAL A 206 16.03 -36.59 37.15
C VAL A 206 15.62 -35.75 35.94
N ASP A 207 15.35 -34.47 36.18
CA ASP A 207 15.27 -33.43 35.14
C ASP A 207 16.70 -32.99 34.83
N ASP A 208 17.28 -33.54 33.75
CA ASP A 208 18.71 -33.41 33.43
C ASP A 208 19.03 -32.09 32.70
N ASP A 209 18.06 -31.56 31.95
CA ASP A 209 18.19 -30.28 31.24
C ASP A 209 17.71 -29.07 32.06
N GLY A 210 17.04 -29.31 33.19
CA GLY A 210 16.56 -28.30 34.12
C GLY A 210 15.33 -27.53 33.61
N ASN A 211 14.59 -28.10 32.66
CA ASN A 211 13.40 -27.50 32.05
C ASN A 211 12.14 -27.60 32.94
N GLY A 212 12.22 -28.34 34.06
CA GLY A 212 11.14 -28.56 35.02
C GLY A 212 10.35 -29.85 34.83
N PHE A 213 10.70 -30.68 33.82
CA PHE A 213 9.99 -31.89 33.43
C PHE A 213 10.93 -33.09 33.53
N VAL A 214 10.66 -33.96 34.50
CA VAL A 214 11.53 -35.11 34.79
C VAL A 214 11.38 -36.20 33.74
N ASP A 215 12.47 -36.63 33.12
CA ASP A 215 12.50 -37.73 32.14
C ASP A 215 11.57 -37.50 30.93
N ASP A 216 11.44 -36.27 30.41
CA ASP A 216 10.57 -35.90 29.27
C ASP A 216 11.13 -36.31 27.89
N VAL A 217 11.68 -37.54 27.84
CA VAL A 217 12.50 -38.10 26.75
C VAL A 217 11.85 -37.97 25.36
N ASN A 218 10.53 -38.16 25.27
CA ASN A 218 9.80 -38.15 23.99
C ASN A 218 8.67 -37.12 23.99
N GLY A 219 8.73 -36.12 24.87
CA GLY A 219 7.65 -35.17 25.11
C GLY A 219 7.01 -35.34 26.49
N TRP A 220 5.91 -34.63 26.73
CA TRP A 220 5.30 -34.52 28.05
C TRP A 220 3.77 -34.69 28.00
N ASP A 221 3.22 -35.24 29.07
CA ASP A 221 1.78 -35.28 29.33
C ASP A 221 1.40 -34.22 30.37
N PHE A 222 0.90 -33.08 29.90
CA PHE A 222 0.40 -31.99 30.75
C PHE A 222 -0.90 -32.35 31.44
N ARG A 223 -1.69 -33.26 30.86
CA ARG A 223 -2.97 -33.65 31.40
C ARG A 223 -2.81 -34.50 32.65
N ASN A 224 -1.90 -35.48 32.60
CA ASN A 224 -1.61 -36.35 33.75
C ASN A 224 -0.43 -35.84 34.58
N ASN A 225 0.28 -34.84 34.07
CA ASN A 225 1.49 -34.24 34.64
C ASN A 225 2.56 -35.31 34.90
N ASP A 226 2.87 -36.07 33.84
CA ASP A 226 3.90 -37.09 33.82
C ASP A 226 4.63 -37.15 32.47
N ASN A 227 5.64 -38.03 32.37
CA ASN A 227 6.51 -38.15 31.20
C ASN A 227 6.02 -39.16 30.15
N ASN A 228 4.73 -39.51 30.15
CA ASN A 228 4.16 -40.48 29.23
C ASN A 228 3.21 -39.82 28.21
N PRO A 229 3.72 -39.33 27.07
CA PRO A 229 2.87 -38.71 26.06
C PRO A 229 2.14 -39.73 25.14
N ASN A 230 2.08 -41.02 25.51
CA ASN A 230 1.27 -41.99 24.77
C ASN A 230 -0.23 -41.67 24.89
N PRO A 231 -1.04 -42.02 23.88
CA PRO A 231 -2.47 -41.98 24.00
C PRO A 231 -2.94 -42.94 25.11
N ASP A 232 -3.97 -42.56 25.83
CA ASP A 232 -4.61 -43.45 26.80
C ASP A 232 -5.37 -44.54 26.05
N TYR A 233 -5.08 -45.80 26.34
CA TYR A 233 -5.87 -46.92 25.84
C TYR A 233 -7.17 -46.97 26.65
N GLY A 234 -8.31 -46.65 26.01
CA GLY A 234 -9.62 -46.60 26.67
C GLY A 234 -9.88 -47.83 27.54
N ASP A 235 -10.47 -47.61 28.71
CA ASP A 235 -10.72 -48.64 29.73
C ASP A 235 -12.08 -49.34 29.54
N GLY A 236 -12.82 -48.95 28.51
CA GLY A 236 -14.14 -49.47 28.17
C GLY A 236 -15.27 -48.90 29.05
N PHE A 237 -15.01 -47.85 29.83
CA PHE A 237 -16.00 -47.15 30.63
C PHE A 237 -16.47 -45.86 29.95
N ASP A 238 -17.71 -45.49 30.25
CA ASP A 238 -18.35 -44.22 29.92
C ASP A 238 -18.07 -43.26 31.09
N ASN A 239 -16.97 -42.52 30.99
CA ASN A 239 -16.45 -41.63 32.03
C ASN A 239 -17.17 -40.28 32.03
N ASP A 240 -17.73 -39.84 30.90
CA ASP A 240 -18.50 -38.59 30.77
C ASP A 240 -20.03 -38.76 30.96
N GLY A 241 -20.54 -40.00 30.98
CA GLY A 241 -21.93 -40.34 31.20
C GLY A 241 -22.84 -40.18 29.96
N ASN A 242 -22.27 -40.10 28.75
CA ASN A 242 -23.00 -39.93 27.48
C ASN A 242 -23.62 -41.25 26.96
N GLY A 243 -23.30 -42.38 27.58
CA GLY A 243 -23.81 -43.71 27.25
C GLY A 243 -22.96 -44.50 26.26
N ALA A 244 -21.77 -44.03 25.89
CA ALA A 244 -20.77 -44.72 25.07
C ALA A 244 -19.46 -44.89 25.85
N ALA A 245 -18.70 -45.94 25.54
CA ALA A 245 -17.37 -46.10 26.14
C ALA A 245 -16.42 -45.08 25.52
N ASP A 246 -15.60 -44.46 26.36
CA ASP A 246 -14.65 -43.43 25.97
C ASP A 246 -13.34 -44.10 25.48
N ASP A 247 -13.37 -44.62 24.26
CA ASP A 247 -12.26 -45.41 23.66
C ASP A 247 -11.52 -44.70 22.50
N GLY A 248 -11.74 -43.39 22.37
CA GLY A 248 -11.42 -42.59 21.17
C GLY A 248 -10.06 -41.89 21.09
N THR A 249 -9.02 -42.32 21.82
CA THR A 249 -7.72 -41.59 21.92
C THR A 249 -6.79 -41.73 20.70
N PHE A 250 -7.33 -41.94 19.49
CA PHE A 250 -6.53 -42.07 18.26
C PHE A 250 -6.16 -40.73 17.61
N HIS A 251 -6.83 -39.65 18.01
CA HIS A 251 -6.77 -38.35 17.34
C HIS A 251 -5.35 -37.79 17.16
N GLY A 252 -4.56 -37.70 18.24
CA GLY A 252 -3.17 -37.22 18.18
C GLY A 252 -2.24 -38.15 17.42
N THR A 253 -2.44 -39.46 17.49
CA THR A 253 -1.68 -40.45 16.71
C THR A 253 -1.96 -40.31 15.21
N PHE A 254 -3.22 -40.10 14.84
CA PHE A 254 -3.62 -39.81 13.47
C PHE A 254 -3.00 -38.48 13.00
N SER A 255 -3.13 -37.42 13.80
CA SER A 255 -2.59 -36.09 13.49
C SER A 255 -1.07 -36.13 13.27
N ALA A 256 -0.33 -36.81 14.16
CA ALA A 256 1.10 -37.05 14.02
C ALA A 256 1.46 -37.80 12.72
N SER A 257 0.64 -38.77 12.31
CA SER A 257 0.86 -39.52 11.07
C SER A 257 0.70 -38.67 9.81
N CYS A 258 -0.29 -37.77 9.79
CA CYS A 258 -0.46 -36.80 8.71
C CYS A 258 0.75 -35.87 8.59
N ALA A 259 1.28 -35.39 9.73
CA ALA A 259 2.40 -34.47 9.75
C ALA A 259 3.71 -35.12 9.29
N ALA A 260 4.09 -36.27 9.87
CA ALA A 260 5.43 -36.82 9.69
C ALA A 260 5.54 -38.34 9.91
N ALA A 261 4.52 -39.14 9.57
CA ALA A 261 4.73 -40.59 9.43
C ALA A 261 5.90 -40.88 8.49
N ARG A 262 6.71 -41.87 8.84
CA ARG A 262 7.92 -42.21 8.09
C ARG A 262 7.57 -42.76 6.72
N GLY A 263 8.22 -42.20 5.71
CA GLY A 263 8.10 -42.64 4.34
C GLY A 263 9.31 -43.50 3.93
N ASN A 264 9.16 -44.15 2.78
CA ASN A 264 10.16 -45.01 2.16
C ASN A 264 10.59 -46.21 3.01
N ASP A 265 9.70 -46.75 3.84
CA ASP A 265 10.00 -47.96 4.61
C ASP A 265 9.21 -49.21 4.18
N GLY A 266 8.35 -49.04 3.18
CA GLY A 266 7.63 -50.11 2.51
C GLY A 266 6.40 -50.60 3.28
N ASN A 267 6.02 -49.92 4.36
CA ASN A 267 4.85 -50.22 5.18
C ASN A 267 4.00 -48.97 5.32
N GLY A 268 2.71 -49.17 5.62
CA GLY A 268 1.87 -48.06 6.05
C GLY A 268 1.80 -46.89 5.07
N MET A 269 1.95 -45.69 5.64
CA MET A 269 1.59 -44.40 5.08
C MET A 269 2.78 -43.43 5.20
N ALA A 270 2.92 -42.50 4.25
CA ALA A 270 3.91 -41.42 4.34
C ALA A 270 3.28 -40.10 4.86
N GLY A 271 3.90 -39.46 5.85
CA GLY A 271 3.50 -38.14 6.32
C GLY A 271 3.95 -37.02 5.38
N ALA A 272 3.40 -35.82 5.56
CA ALA A 272 3.73 -34.65 4.74
C ALA A 272 5.24 -34.32 4.78
N ALA A 273 5.87 -34.37 5.95
CA ALA A 273 7.30 -34.20 6.14
C ALA A 273 7.95 -35.45 6.76
N TRP A 274 7.99 -36.53 6.00
CA TRP A 274 8.25 -37.88 6.52
C TRP A 274 9.66 -38.17 7.05
N ASN A 275 10.57 -37.19 7.09
CA ASN A 275 11.85 -37.27 7.80
C ASN A 275 11.95 -36.32 9.01
N CYS A 276 11.00 -35.39 9.19
CA CYS A 276 10.94 -34.53 10.35
C CYS A 276 10.63 -35.34 11.62
N LYS A 277 10.97 -34.77 12.79
CA LYS A 277 10.69 -35.40 14.08
C LYS A 277 9.37 -34.90 14.66
N ILE A 278 8.63 -35.80 15.28
CA ILE A 278 7.37 -35.52 15.95
C ILE A 278 7.67 -35.36 17.44
N MET A 279 7.28 -34.24 18.05
CA MET A 279 7.29 -34.05 19.51
C MET A 279 5.85 -34.18 20.03
N PRO A 280 5.46 -35.35 20.54
CA PRO A 280 4.17 -35.55 21.20
C PRO A 280 4.02 -34.67 22.44
N VAL A 281 2.96 -33.87 22.51
CA VAL A 281 2.61 -33.10 23.71
C VAL A 281 1.14 -33.37 24.04
N LYS A 282 0.90 -34.08 25.14
CA LYS A 282 -0.44 -34.55 25.48
C LYS A 282 -1.14 -33.57 26.41
N ILE A 283 -2.35 -33.15 26.02
CA ILE A 283 -3.20 -32.21 26.78
C ILE A 283 -4.65 -32.70 26.96
N PHE A 284 -5.07 -33.73 26.23
CA PHE A 284 -6.42 -34.31 26.30
C PHE A 284 -6.41 -35.74 26.86
N THR A 285 -7.50 -36.12 27.53
CA THR A 285 -7.89 -37.50 27.88
C THR A 285 -9.01 -38.00 26.95
N ASP A 286 -9.47 -39.24 27.17
CA ASP A 286 -10.62 -39.88 26.51
C ASP A 286 -11.98 -39.22 26.82
N ASP A 287 -12.07 -38.43 27.90
CA ASP A 287 -13.33 -37.97 28.53
C ASP A 287 -13.54 -36.44 28.55
N GLY A 288 -12.64 -35.61 27.99
CA GLY A 288 -12.78 -34.17 28.15
C GLY A 288 -11.82 -33.25 27.39
N GLY A 289 -12.22 -31.98 27.29
CA GLY A 289 -11.40 -30.91 26.71
C GLY A 289 -10.22 -30.52 27.59
N ALA A 290 -9.15 -30.01 26.98
CA ALA A 290 -7.95 -29.53 27.67
C ALA A 290 -8.22 -28.22 28.43
N SER A 291 -7.57 -28.04 29.58
CA SER A 291 -7.66 -26.77 30.29
C SER A 291 -6.85 -25.69 29.57
N THR A 292 -7.26 -24.43 29.73
CA THR A 292 -6.55 -23.28 29.16
C THR A 292 -5.08 -23.22 29.56
N PHE A 293 -4.75 -23.66 30.78
CA PHE A 293 -3.37 -23.60 31.28
C PHE A 293 -2.53 -24.74 30.70
N ASP A 294 -3.10 -25.95 30.59
CA ASP A 294 -2.41 -27.09 29.96
C ASP A 294 -2.08 -26.79 28.49
N ILE A 295 -3.00 -26.13 27.77
CA ILE A 295 -2.75 -25.67 26.39
C ILE A 295 -1.60 -24.65 26.35
N ALA A 296 -1.60 -23.67 27.26
CA ALA A 296 -0.56 -22.64 27.30
C ALA A 296 0.81 -23.21 27.67
N ASP A 297 0.87 -24.08 28.66
CA ASP A 297 2.09 -24.77 29.08
C ASP A 297 2.61 -25.70 27.98
N ALA A 298 1.73 -26.43 27.27
CA ALA A 298 2.10 -27.25 26.13
C ALA A 298 2.72 -26.46 24.97
N ILE A 299 2.13 -25.31 24.61
CA ILE A 299 2.65 -24.43 23.55
C ILE A 299 4.03 -23.87 23.93
N THR A 300 4.21 -23.45 25.19
CA THR A 300 5.49 -22.91 25.66
C THR A 300 6.54 -24.01 25.83
N TYR A 301 6.14 -25.20 26.29
CA TYR A 301 6.99 -26.39 26.37
C TYR A 301 7.54 -26.79 25.00
N ALA A 302 6.69 -26.86 23.98
CA ALA A 302 7.10 -27.18 22.62
C ALA A 302 8.18 -26.21 22.11
N ALA A 303 7.97 -24.90 22.34
CA ALA A 303 8.94 -23.88 21.96
C ALA A 303 10.27 -24.01 22.71
N ASN A 304 10.20 -24.19 24.03
CA ASN A 304 11.39 -24.30 24.88
C ASN A 304 12.23 -25.54 24.58
N ASN A 305 11.59 -26.62 24.13
CA ASN A 305 12.24 -27.86 23.71
C ASN A 305 12.61 -27.89 22.22
N GLY A 306 12.53 -26.76 21.52
CA GLY A 306 13.07 -26.59 20.18
C GLY A 306 12.19 -27.13 19.06
N ALA A 307 10.87 -27.13 19.24
CA ALA A 307 9.95 -27.30 18.11
C ALA A 307 10.17 -26.18 17.08
N ASP A 308 10.19 -26.53 15.78
CA ASP A 308 10.18 -25.55 14.68
C ASP A 308 8.74 -25.24 14.25
N VAL A 309 7.83 -26.20 14.42
CA VAL A 309 6.41 -26.08 14.07
C VAL A 309 5.56 -26.66 15.22
N ALA A 310 4.45 -26.02 15.55
CA ALA A 310 3.45 -26.53 16.49
C ALA A 310 2.10 -26.71 15.80
N ASN A 311 1.57 -27.94 15.83
CA ASN A 311 0.26 -28.29 15.32
C ASN A 311 -0.76 -28.42 16.46
N MET A 312 -1.89 -27.72 16.32
CA MET A 312 -3.01 -27.69 17.27
C MET A 312 -4.32 -28.06 16.57
N SER A 313 -4.63 -29.35 16.54
CA SER A 313 -5.80 -29.91 15.84
C SER A 313 -7.10 -29.89 16.66
N PHE A 314 -7.29 -28.85 17.47
CA PHE A 314 -8.43 -28.70 18.38
C PHE A 314 -9.00 -27.28 18.34
N GLY A 315 -10.17 -27.08 18.92
CA GLY A 315 -10.88 -25.80 18.90
C GLY A 315 -11.60 -25.48 20.21
N GLY A 316 -11.92 -24.20 20.39
CA GLY A 316 -12.51 -23.67 21.62
C GLY A 316 -12.72 -22.15 21.60
N GLY A 317 -12.96 -21.58 22.78
CA GLY A 317 -13.18 -20.15 22.97
C GLY A 317 -11.89 -19.34 23.11
N PHE A 318 -11.99 -18.02 22.89
CA PHE A 318 -10.86 -17.11 23.03
C PHE A 318 -10.28 -17.10 24.45
N SER A 319 -8.95 -17.14 24.55
CA SER A 319 -8.22 -16.99 25.80
C SER A 319 -6.98 -16.11 25.60
N SER A 320 -6.87 -15.03 26.38
CA SER A 320 -5.67 -14.19 26.38
C SER A 320 -4.42 -14.93 26.87
N THR A 321 -4.59 -15.97 27.70
CA THR A 321 -3.47 -16.80 28.16
C THR A 321 -2.92 -17.63 27.01
N VAL A 322 -3.79 -18.26 26.20
CA VAL A 322 -3.37 -19.03 25.03
C VAL A 322 -2.77 -18.10 23.97
N GLN A 323 -3.35 -16.92 23.74
CA GLN A 323 -2.73 -15.91 22.87
C GLN A 323 -1.32 -15.53 23.35
N SER A 324 -1.11 -15.38 24.66
CA SER A 324 0.21 -15.04 25.21
C SER A 324 1.21 -16.19 25.02
N ALA A 325 0.77 -17.44 25.15
CA ALA A 325 1.61 -18.61 24.88
C ALA A 325 1.98 -18.73 23.40
N VAL A 326 1.01 -18.50 22.50
CA VAL A 326 1.23 -18.42 21.04
C VAL A 326 2.24 -17.31 20.72
N ASN A 327 2.07 -16.10 21.26
CA ASN A 327 3.01 -15.00 21.04
C ASN A 327 4.41 -15.32 21.53
N TYR A 328 4.53 -16.02 22.67
CA TYR A 328 5.81 -16.46 23.21
C TYR A 328 6.48 -17.48 22.27
N SER A 329 5.74 -18.51 21.87
CA SER A 329 6.20 -19.57 20.96
C SER A 329 6.59 -19.00 19.60
N TRP A 330 5.77 -18.11 19.05
CA TRP A 330 6.09 -17.32 17.85
C TRP A 330 7.38 -16.50 18.01
N GLY A 331 7.57 -15.85 19.16
CA GLY A 331 8.81 -15.11 19.47
C GLY A 331 10.05 -15.99 19.61
N GLN A 332 9.91 -17.31 19.75
CA GLN A 332 11.00 -18.29 19.67
C GLN A 332 11.23 -18.81 18.24
N GLY A 333 10.46 -18.34 17.25
CA GLY A 333 10.57 -18.74 15.84
C GLY A 333 9.74 -19.97 15.48
N VAL A 334 8.81 -20.40 16.33
CA VAL A 334 7.97 -21.58 16.07
C VAL A 334 6.76 -21.19 15.22
N VAL A 335 6.58 -21.86 14.08
CA VAL A 335 5.41 -21.69 13.21
C VAL A 335 4.20 -22.36 13.85
N GLN A 336 3.08 -21.65 13.97
CA GLN A 336 1.87 -22.18 14.60
C GLN A 336 0.82 -22.53 13.54
N VAL A 337 0.29 -23.75 13.61
CA VAL A 337 -0.73 -24.24 12.69
C VAL A 337 -1.89 -24.81 13.50
N ALA A 338 -3.12 -24.41 13.19
CA ALA A 338 -4.30 -24.91 13.88
C ALA A 338 -5.46 -25.20 12.93
N SER A 339 -6.29 -26.18 13.31
CA SER A 339 -7.48 -26.53 12.54
C SER A 339 -8.58 -25.49 12.69
N ALA A 340 -9.15 -25.02 11.57
CA ALA A 340 -10.17 -23.98 11.56
C ALA A 340 -11.46 -24.37 12.30
N GLY A 341 -11.75 -25.68 12.40
CA GLY A 341 -12.88 -26.26 13.11
C GLY A 341 -13.83 -27.09 12.22
N ASN A 342 -14.85 -27.70 12.83
CA ASN A 342 -15.73 -28.69 12.19
C ASN A 342 -17.25 -28.38 12.32
N SER A 343 -17.62 -27.10 12.47
CA SER A 343 -19.01 -26.69 12.76
C SER A 343 -19.80 -26.18 11.55
N ASN A 344 -19.23 -26.21 10.34
CA ASN A 344 -19.81 -25.61 9.13
C ASN A 344 -20.28 -24.17 9.37
N SER A 345 -19.37 -23.33 9.84
CA SER A 345 -19.65 -21.97 10.28
C SER A 345 -18.59 -21.00 9.77
N SER A 346 -18.93 -19.72 9.67
CA SER A 346 -17.96 -18.63 9.45
C SER A 346 -17.50 -17.96 10.74
N SER A 347 -17.85 -18.53 11.89
CA SER A 347 -17.43 -18.02 13.20
C SER A 347 -15.98 -18.42 13.49
N SER A 348 -15.25 -17.52 14.14
CA SER A 348 -13.93 -17.78 14.69
C SER A 348 -13.95 -18.89 15.73
N GLU A 349 -12.94 -19.76 15.68
CA GLU A 349 -12.65 -20.80 16.65
C GLU A 349 -11.15 -20.72 17.03
N TYR A 350 -10.83 -20.96 18.30
CA TYR A 350 -9.48 -20.72 18.84
C TYR A 350 -8.83 -22.06 19.23
N PRO A 351 -7.53 -22.28 18.93
CA PRO A 351 -6.52 -21.26 18.63
C PRO A 351 -6.44 -20.79 17.17
N ALA A 352 -7.19 -21.37 16.24
CA ALA A 352 -7.06 -21.06 14.81
C ALA A 352 -7.27 -19.59 14.43
N SER A 353 -8.14 -18.87 15.12
CA SER A 353 -8.34 -17.42 14.91
C SER A 353 -7.49 -16.52 15.82
N LEU A 354 -6.48 -17.06 16.51
CA LEU A 354 -5.50 -16.23 17.24
C LEU A 354 -4.55 -15.56 16.25
N ALA A 355 -4.01 -14.39 16.62
CA ALA A 355 -2.90 -13.82 15.88
C ALA A 355 -1.69 -14.78 15.91
N HIS A 356 -0.91 -14.81 14.82
CA HIS A 356 0.27 -15.67 14.65
C HIS A 356 -0.03 -17.17 14.52
N VAL A 357 -1.23 -17.53 14.05
CA VAL A 357 -1.64 -18.92 13.81
C VAL A 357 -2.19 -19.06 12.41
N ILE A 358 -1.64 -20.00 11.64
CA ILE A 358 -2.16 -20.38 10.33
C ILE A 358 -3.41 -21.23 10.54
N SER A 359 -4.58 -20.71 10.18
CA SER A 359 -5.86 -21.39 10.27
C SER A 359 -6.14 -22.26 9.05
N VAL A 360 -6.32 -23.57 9.28
CA VAL A 360 -6.42 -24.57 8.21
C VAL A 360 -7.83 -25.15 8.09
N GLY A 361 -8.49 -24.87 6.98
CA GLY A 361 -9.77 -25.48 6.58
C GLY A 361 -9.58 -26.82 5.85
N ALA A 362 -10.71 -27.51 5.58
CA ALA A 362 -10.72 -28.83 4.95
C ALA A 362 -11.42 -28.83 3.59
N SER A 363 -10.74 -29.35 2.56
CA SER A 363 -11.34 -29.72 1.27
C SER A 363 -11.87 -31.17 1.28
N ASP A 364 -12.87 -31.43 0.45
CA ASP A 364 -13.50 -32.73 0.24
C ASP A 364 -12.55 -33.67 -0.55
N SER A 365 -12.76 -34.98 -0.42
CA SER A 365 -12.12 -36.03 -1.23
C SER A 365 -12.98 -36.52 -2.39
N GLY A 366 -14.09 -35.82 -2.66
CA GLY A 366 -14.96 -36.03 -3.81
C GLY A 366 -15.52 -37.44 -3.94
N SER A 367 -15.89 -37.83 -5.16
CA SER A 367 -16.58 -39.11 -5.43
C SER A 367 -15.68 -40.36 -5.37
N VAL A 368 -14.39 -40.22 -5.05
CA VAL A 368 -13.41 -41.34 -5.10
C VAL A 368 -13.84 -42.49 -4.19
N LEU A 369 -14.49 -42.22 -3.04
CA LEU A 369 -14.93 -43.24 -2.08
C LEU A 369 -16.45 -43.31 -1.82
N GLY A 370 -17.25 -42.43 -2.41
CA GLY A 370 -18.68 -42.30 -2.13
C GLY A 370 -18.96 -41.67 -0.76
N GLY A 371 -19.81 -40.64 -0.72
CA GLY A 371 -20.18 -39.92 0.51
C GLY A 371 -19.76 -38.44 0.54
N GLY A 372 -18.86 -38.00 -0.34
CA GLY A 372 -18.52 -36.59 -0.55
C GLY A 372 -19.47 -35.86 -1.51
N SER A 373 -19.27 -34.55 -1.69
CA SER A 373 -20.05 -33.67 -2.58
C SER A 373 -20.02 -34.10 -4.06
N GLY A 374 -19.07 -34.95 -4.43
CA GLY A 374 -18.76 -35.32 -5.81
C GLY A 374 -17.71 -34.40 -6.44
N ASP A 375 -17.36 -33.32 -5.75
CA ASP A 375 -16.35 -32.33 -6.11
C ASP A 375 -15.07 -32.58 -5.31
N LEU A 376 -13.93 -32.69 -6.00
CA LEU A 376 -12.61 -32.90 -5.39
C LEU A 376 -11.97 -31.59 -4.94
N ASP A 377 -12.44 -30.47 -5.48
CA ASP A 377 -12.02 -29.12 -5.14
C ASP A 377 -13.01 -28.44 -4.20
N GLY A 378 -14.14 -29.08 -3.92
CA GLY A 378 -15.17 -28.54 -3.04
C GLY A 378 -14.77 -28.54 -1.57
N ARG A 379 -15.38 -27.62 -0.81
CA ARG A 379 -15.24 -27.56 0.65
C ARG A 379 -15.82 -28.81 1.32
N ALA A 380 -15.10 -29.39 2.28
CA ALA A 380 -15.67 -30.45 3.13
C ALA A 380 -16.86 -29.89 3.92
N TYR A 381 -18.01 -30.59 3.89
CA TYR A 381 -19.29 -30.05 4.39
C TYR A 381 -19.27 -29.58 5.86
N PHE A 382 -18.34 -30.09 6.67
CA PHE A 382 -18.18 -29.74 8.09
C PHE A 382 -17.20 -28.58 8.33
N SER A 383 -16.33 -28.24 7.38
CA SER A 383 -15.24 -27.27 7.60
C SER A 383 -15.77 -25.88 8.00
N GLN A 384 -15.08 -25.17 8.89
CA GLN A 384 -15.17 -23.71 8.96
C GLN A 384 -14.92 -23.09 7.58
N TYR A 385 -15.42 -21.87 7.36
CA TYR A 385 -15.26 -21.17 6.09
C TYR A 385 -15.23 -19.64 6.22
N GLY A 386 -14.62 -18.99 5.23
CA GLY A 386 -14.58 -17.55 5.09
C GLY A 386 -13.28 -16.95 5.61
N THR A 387 -12.92 -15.77 5.09
CA THR A 387 -11.63 -15.09 5.32
C THR A 387 -11.37 -14.68 6.77
N ALA A 388 -12.37 -14.73 7.66
CA ALA A 388 -12.19 -14.47 9.08
C ALA A 388 -11.88 -15.74 9.90
N ALA A 389 -12.02 -16.92 9.29
CA ALA A 389 -11.93 -18.20 9.97
C ALA A 389 -10.90 -19.15 9.33
N VAL A 390 -10.51 -18.95 8.07
CA VAL A 390 -9.63 -19.83 7.30
C VAL A 390 -8.61 -18.99 6.54
N ASP A 391 -7.34 -19.38 6.59
CA ASP A 391 -6.26 -18.77 5.80
C ASP A 391 -5.95 -19.61 4.57
N VAL A 392 -5.80 -20.92 4.76
CA VAL A 392 -5.55 -21.90 3.69
C VAL A 392 -6.35 -23.17 3.94
N VAL A 393 -6.44 -24.03 2.92
CA VAL A 393 -7.09 -25.33 3.03
C VAL A 393 -6.18 -26.48 2.63
N ALA A 394 -6.44 -27.66 3.18
CA ALA A 394 -5.84 -28.92 2.76
C ALA A 394 -6.90 -30.05 2.78
N PRO A 395 -6.67 -31.18 2.10
CA PRO A 395 -7.55 -32.34 2.17
C PRO A 395 -7.88 -32.73 3.61
N GLY A 396 -9.16 -32.92 3.91
CA GLY A 396 -9.63 -33.21 5.28
C GLY A 396 -10.76 -34.22 5.39
N HIS A 397 -11.30 -34.70 4.26
CA HIS A 397 -12.42 -35.64 4.23
C HIS A 397 -11.95 -37.04 3.83
N LEU A 398 -12.25 -38.06 4.64
CA LEU A 398 -11.89 -39.47 4.42
C LEU A 398 -10.39 -39.67 4.18
N LEU A 399 -9.56 -39.19 5.11
CA LEU A 399 -8.12 -39.42 5.08
C LEU A 399 -7.80 -40.77 5.76
N VAL A 400 -6.70 -41.41 5.34
CA VAL A 400 -6.10 -42.53 6.06
C VAL A 400 -5.05 -42.00 7.04
N GLY A 401 -5.05 -42.52 8.26
CA GLY A 401 -4.12 -42.14 9.31
C GLY A 401 -3.81 -43.30 10.26
N ALA A 402 -2.73 -43.16 11.03
CA ALA A 402 -2.33 -44.13 12.03
C ALA A 402 -3.39 -44.27 13.15
N ALA A 403 -3.63 -45.50 13.56
CA ALA A 403 -4.50 -45.85 14.67
C ALA A 403 -3.68 -46.34 15.87
N VAL A 404 -4.31 -46.36 17.04
CA VAL A 404 -3.73 -46.86 18.29
C VAL A 404 -3.94 -48.37 18.37
N GLY A 405 -2.87 -49.13 18.68
CA GLY A 405 -2.77 -50.57 18.43
C GLY A 405 -3.61 -51.52 19.30
N THR A 406 -4.74 -51.11 19.87
CA THR A 406 -5.59 -51.96 20.73
C THR A 406 -7.09 -51.78 20.56
N VAL A 407 -7.60 -51.49 19.34
CA VAL A 407 -9.06 -51.58 19.13
C VAL A 407 -9.52 -53.01 19.42
N ALA A 408 -10.24 -53.21 20.52
CA ALA A 408 -10.69 -54.51 20.98
C ALA A 408 -11.66 -55.12 19.94
N GLY A 409 -11.13 -55.98 19.07
CA GLY A 409 -11.92 -56.70 18.05
C GLY A 409 -11.33 -56.71 16.64
N GLY A 410 -10.17 -56.07 16.42
CA GLY A 410 -9.47 -56.08 15.14
C GLY A 410 -8.72 -57.39 14.82
N ASP A 411 -8.64 -57.73 13.53
CA ASP A 411 -7.88 -58.89 13.04
C ASP A 411 -6.39 -58.51 12.96
N ALA A 412 -5.55 -59.23 13.71
CA ALA A 412 -4.10 -59.02 13.79
C ALA A 412 -3.45 -58.78 12.41
N GLY A 413 -2.94 -57.56 12.21
CA GLY A 413 -2.22 -57.14 11.00
C GLY A 413 -2.90 -56.05 10.16
N GLN A 414 -4.14 -55.64 10.48
CA GLN A 414 -4.85 -54.52 9.85
C GLN A 414 -5.14 -53.36 10.83
N ASP A 415 -4.82 -53.53 12.12
CA ASP A 415 -5.34 -52.70 13.23
C ASP A 415 -4.56 -51.41 13.55
N TYR A 416 -3.64 -51.01 12.67
CA TYR A 416 -2.81 -49.81 12.84
C TYR A 416 -3.28 -48.61 12.02
N TRP A 417 -4.40 -48.71 11.30
CA TRP A 417 -4.83 -47.69 10.34
C TRP A 417 -6.33 -47.45 10.38
N ILE A 418 -6.77 -46.20 10.28
CA ILE A 418 -8.18 -45.81 10.33
C ILE A 418 -8.48 -44.73 9.27
N LEU A 419 -9.74 -44.68 8.83
CA LEU A 419 -10.26 -43.59 8.02
C LEU A 419 -11.01 -42.59 8.88
N SER A 420 -10.72 -41.31 8.72
CA SER A 420 -11.42 -40.26 9.45
C SER A 420 -11.52 -38.96 8.64
N SER A 421 -12.35 -38.05 9.12
CA SER A 421 -12.60 -36.74 8.50
C SER A 421 -12.55 -35.65 9.55
N GLY A 422 -11.96 -34.51 9.21
CA GLY A 422 -11.89 -33.33 10.08
C GLY A 422 -10.80 -32.36 9.63
N THR A 423 -11.00 -31.07 9.89
CA THR A 423 -9.94 -30.05 9.76
C THR A 423 -8.74 -30.37 10.65
N SER A 424 -8.97 -31.13 11.72
CA SER A 424 -7.96 -31.72 12.59
C SER A 424 -6.91 -32.57 11.86
N PHE A 425 -7.20 -33.06 10.65
CA PHE A 425 -6.27 -33.82 9.82
C PHE A 425 -5.72 -33.02 8.63
N SER A 426 -6.35 -31.90 8.29
CA SER A 426 -5.83 -30.90 7.34
C SER A 426 -4.72 -30.06 7.97
N GLY A 427 -4.92 -29.59 9.21
CA GLY A 427 -3.92 -28.86 10.01
C GLY A 427 -2.53 -29.51 10.02
N PRO A 428 -2.40 -30.80 10.40
CA PRO A 428 -1.09 -31.46 10.45
C PRO A 428 -0.45 -31.66 9.08
N ILE A 429 -1.22 -31.74 7.99
CA ILE A 429 -0.65 -31.74 6.62
C ILE A 429 0.05 -30.41 6.35
N VAL A 430 -0.57 -29.29 6.71
CA VAL A 430 0.03 -27.94 6.59
C VAL A 430 1.19 -27.76 7.56
N ALA A 431 1.12 -28.31 8.78
CA ALA A 431 2.25 -28.34 9.71
C ALA A 431 3.44 -29.13 9.14
N GLY A 432 3.18 -30.24 8.43
CA GLY A 432 4.18 -30.95 7.66
C GLY A 432 4.76 -30.11 6.53
N LEU A 433 3.93 -29.40 5.75
CA LEU A 433 4.41 -28.46 4.74
C LEU A 433 5.33 -27.39 5.34
N ALA A 434 4.95 -26.78 6.45
CA ALA A 434 5.81 -25.85 7.20
C ALA A 434 7.13 -26.52 7.59
N GLY A 435 7.10 -27.77 8.06
CA GLY A 435 8.30 -28.57 8.34
C GLY A 435 9.20 -28.80 7.12
N LEU A 436 8.62 -29.00 5.92
CA LEU A 436 9.38 -29.08 4.67
C LEU A 436 10.02 -27.73 4.29
N ILE A 437 9.30 -26.62 4.48
CA ILE A 437 9.80 -25.26 4.20
C ILE A 437 10.97 -24.93 5.14
N VAL A 438 10.82 -25.19 6.45
CA VAL A 438 11.91 -25.04 7.44
C VAL A 438 13.10 -25.92 7.04
N SER A 439 12.84 -27.17 6.64
CA SER A 439 13.89 -28.09 6.19
C SER A 439 14.65 -27.54 4.99
N ARG A 440 13.92 -27.04 3.99
CA ARG A 440 14.48 -26.43 2.79
C ARG A 440 15.27 -25.16 3.10
N SER A 441 14.75 -24.32 3.99
CA SER A 441 15.42 -23.13 4.50
C SER A 441 16.76 -23.48 5.14
N LYS A 442 16.80 -24.50 6.00
CA LYS A 442 18.03 -25.02 6.62
C LYS A 442 19.01 -25.61 5.58
N ASP A 443 18.51 -26.35 4.60
CA ASP A 443 19.32 -26.93 3.51
C ASP A 443 20.01 -25.85 2.66
N LEU A 444 19.34 -24.71 2.48
CA LEU A 444 19.82 -23.59 1.69
C LEU A 444 20.52 -22.50 2.51
N GLY A 445 20.42 -22.54 3.83
CA GLY A 445 20.89 -21.47 4.72
C GLY A 445 20.11 -20.17 4.59
N ALA A 446 18.82 -20.23 4.23
CA ALA A 446 17.97 -19.06 3.95
C ALA A 446 17.53 -18.30 5.21
N ASN A 447 17.56 -18.93 6.40
CA ASN A 447 17.17 -18.34 7.68
C ASN A 447 15.79 -17.65 7.66
N LEU A 448 14.81 -18.33 7.08
CA LEU A 448 13.41 -17.88 7.07
C LEU A 448 12.88 -17.65 8.49
N THR A 449 12.15 -16.56 8.66
CA THR A 449 11.30 -16.30 9.82
C THR A 449 9.98 -17.08 9.73
N ASN A 450 9.20 -17.07 10.80
CA ASN A 450 7.86 -17.63 10.81
C ASN A 450 6.87 -16.83 9.95
N ASP A 451 7.00 -15.50 9.88
CA ASP A 451 6.25 -14.66 8.92
C ASP A 451 6.55 -15.09 7.47
N ASP A 452 7.83 -15.31 7.14
CA ASP A 452 8.23 -15.76 5.79
C ASP A 452 7.61 -17.11 5.43
N ILE A 453 7.57 -18.04 6.40
CA ILE A 453 7.01 -19.38 6.18
C ILE A 453 5.50 -19.31 6.00
N GLU A 454 4.80 -18.52 6.81
CA GLU A 454 3.37 -18.27 6.67
C GLU A 454 3.04 -17.66 5.31
N ALA A 455 3.76 -16.59 4.92
CA ALA A 455 3.59 -15.94 3.63
C ALA A 455 3.83 -16.91 2.47
N ILE A 456 4.90 -17.72 2.51
CA ILE A 456 5.15 -18.74 1.47
C ILE A 456 3.98 -19.72 1.35
N ILE A 457 3.43 -20.21 2.47
CA ILE A 457 2.29 -21.14 2.46
C ILE A 457 1.06 -20.48 1.85
N GLN A 458 0.77 -19.23 2.22
CA GLN A 458 -0.40 -18.48 1.77
C GLN A 458 -0.29 -18.01 0.31
N ASP A 459 0.85 -17.49 -0.12
CA ASP A 459 1.03 -16.89 -1.45
C ASP A 459 1.17 -17.93 -2.57
N THR A 460 1.58 -19.15 -2.20
CA THR A 460 1.73 -20.25 -3.17
C THR A 460 0.52 -21.17 -3.22
N ALA A 461 -0.48 -20.95 -2.37
CA ALA A 461 -1.72 -21.71 -2.40
C ALA A 461 -2.46 -21.53 -3.74
N ASN A 462 -3.01 -22.62 -4.23
CA ASN A 462 -3.79 -22.66 -5.46
C ASN A 462 -5.25 -22.36 -5.14
N ASN A 463 -5.79 -21.33 -5.80
CA ASN A 463 -7.21 -21.00 -5.71
C ASN A 463 -8.06 -22.16 -6.26
N LEU A 464 -9.03 -22.64 -5.47
CA LEU A 464 -9.92 -23.70 -5.90
C LEU A 464 -11.04 -23.12 -6.78
N PRO A 465 -11.31 -23.65 -7.98
CA PRO A 465 -12.34 -23.12 -8.86
C PRO A 465 -13.73 -23.29 -8.25
N ASP A 466 -14.44 -22.16 -8.06
CA ASP A 466 -15.84 -22.10 -7.63
C ASP A 466 -16.76 -22.66 -8.72
N ASP A 467 -16.97 -23.97 -8.71
CA ASP A 467 -17.99 -24.58 -9.53
C ASP A 467 -19.35 -24.32 -8.89
N THR A 468 -20.33 -23.91 -9.70
CA THR A 468 -21.70 -23.52 -9.26
C THR A 468 -22.51 -24.56 -8.45
N GLY A 469 -21.89 -25.68 -8.08
CA GLY A 469 -22.36 -26.69 -7.13
C GLY A 469 -21.73 -26.63 -5.73
N ASP A 470 -20.72 -25.79 -5.52
CA ASP A 470 -20.10 -25.57 -4.21
C ASP A 470 -21.10 -24.97 -3.23
N SER A 471 -21.16 -25.56 -2.05
CA SER A 471 -22.25 -25.36 -1.09
C SER A 471 -22.51 -23.85 -0.84
N PRO A 472 -23.77 -23.37 -0.96
CA PRO A 472 -24.16 -21.95 -1.08
C PRO A 472 -23.92 -21.06 0.16
N ASN A 473 -23.14 -21.52 1.14
CA ASN A 473 -22.97 -20.86 2.43
C ASN A 473 -21.65 -20.07 2.57
N GLY A 474 -20.61 -20.38 1.76
CA GLY A 474 -19.27 -19.79 1.89
C GLY A 474 -18.91 -18.70 0.88
N GLY A 475 -19.56 -18.66 -0.29
CA GLY A 475 -19.19 -17.74 -1.38
C GLY A 475 -17.79 -17.99 -1.94
N SER A 476 -17.33 -17.12 -2.84
CA SER A 476 -16.05 -17.24 -3.57
C SER A 476 -14.79 -16.98 -2.73
N THR A 477 -14.89 -17.01 -1.39
CA THR A 477 -13.82 -16.62 -0.46
C THR A 477 -13.81 -17.53 0.78
N TRP A 478 -14.25 -18.77 0.64
CA TRP A 478 -14.42 -19.69 1.76
C TRP A 478 -13.10 -20.26 2.29
N ASP A 479 -12.08 -20.27 1.43
CA ASP A 479 -10.73 -20.84 1.56
C ASP A 479 -9.63 -19.76 1.60
N ASN A 480 -10.00 -18.47 1.54
CA ASN A 480 -9.13 -17.29 1.55
C ASN A 480 -8.00 -17.32 0.50
N HIS A 481 -6.88 -17.99 0.77
CA HIS A 481 -5.77 -18.15 -0.16
C HIS A 481 -5.88 -19.42 -1.03
N GLY A 482 -6.74 -20.37 -0.66
CA GLY A 482 -6.95 -21.61 -1.42
C GLY A 482 -6.22 -22.81 -0.84
N ARG A 483 -6.06 -23.86 -1.66
CA ARG A 483 -5.44 -25.13 -1.27
C ARG A 483 -3.93 -25.03 -1.31
N VAL A 484 -3.24 -25.48 -0.26
CA VAL A 484 -1.78 -25.42 -0.21
C VAL A 484 -1.14 -26.24 -1.34
N ASP A 485 -0.04 -25.73 -1.90
CA ASP A 485 0.76 -26.38 -2.95
C ASP A 485 2.19 -26.59 -2.44
N PHE A 486 2.55 -27.85 -2.21
CA PHE A 486 3.82 -28.21 -1.60
C PHE A 486 4.99 -27.85 -2.51
N LEU A 487 4.88 -28.11 -3.82
CA LEU A 487 5.99 -27.85 -4.73
C LEU A 487 6.19 -26.35 -4.93
N ALA A 488 5.11 -25.59 -5.12
CA ALA A 488 5.19 -24.15 -5.26
C ALA A 488 5.81 -23.52 -4.01
N ALA A 489 5.36 -23.92 -2.81
CA ALA A 489 5.94 -23.48 -1.54
C ALA A 489 7.44 -23.80 -1.43
N ILE A 490 7.86 -25.03 -1.73
CA ILE A 490 9.27 -25.44 -1.63
C ILE A 490 10.15 -24.78 -2.69
N ASN A 491 9.61 -24.48 -3.87
CA ASN A 491 10.31 -23.71 -4.90
C ASN A 491 10.44 -22.22 -4.55
N ALA A 492 9.48 -21.66 -3.80
CA ALA A 492 9.54 -20.29 -3.31
C ALA A 492 10.66 -20.10 -2.27
N VAL A 493 11.10 -21.17 -1.59
CA VAL A 493 12.29 -21.13 -0.73
C VAL A 493 13.56 -21.06 -1.60
N THR A 494 14.01 -19.83 -1.87
CA THR A 494 15.25 -19.58 -2.63
C THR A 494 16.45 -19.46 -1.70
N GLY A 495 17.62 -19.92 -2.15
CA GLY A 495 18.83 -20.02 -1.32
C GLY A 495 19.63 -18.74 -1.19
N GLY A 496 18.96 -17.63 -0.85
CA GLY A 496 19.61 -16.33 -0.68
C GLY A 496 18.70 -15.35 0.05
N GLY A 497 18.81 -15.32 1.38
CA GLY A 497 17.91 -14.56 2.26
C GLY A 497 16.50 -15.14 2.24
N GLY A 498 15.67 -14.83 3.23
CA GLY A 498 14.22 -15.01 3.08
C GLY A 498 13.67 -14.14 1.95
N PRO A 499 12.35 -13.87 1.87
CA PRO A 499 11.95 -12.62 1.23
C PRO A 499 12.89 -11.56 1.80
N THR A 500 13.70 -10.96 0.93
CA THR A 500 14.54 -9.86 1.36
C THR A 500 13.54 -8.84 1.83
N ASN A 501 13.41 -8.66 3.16
CA ASN A 501 12.71 -7.51 3.70
C ASN A 501 13.28 -6.31 2.96
N ASN A 502 12.45 -5.76 2.09
CA ASN A 502 12.76 -4.60 1.30
C ASN A 502 12.48 -3.44 2.24
N PRO A 503 13.45 -2.53 2.45
CA PRO A 503 13.22 -1.41 3.34
C PRO A 503 11.91 -0.71 2.92
N PRO A 504 11.07 -0.33 3.89
CA PRO A 504 9.76 0.27 3.59
C PRO A 504 9.95 1.47 2.68
N VAL A 505 9.07 1.75 1.74
CA VAL A 505 9.23 2.94 0.88
C VAL A 505 8.69 4.16 1.60
N ALA A 506 9.60 5.04 2.01
CA ALA A 506 9.23 6.32 2.59
C ALA A 506 8.61 7.23 1.51
N ASN A 507 7.54 7.94 1.85
CA ASN A 507 6.97 8.98 1.01
C ASN A 507 6.68 10.19 1.87
N ALA A 508 7.57 11.19 1.80
CA ALA A 508 7.45 12.43 2.58
C ALA A 508 6.33 13.36 2.05
N GLY A 509 5.65 12.97 0.97
CA GLY A 509 4.62 13.76 0.31
C GLY A 509 5.20 14.82 -0.64
N ALA A 510 4.32 15.64 -1.22
CA ALA A 510 4.75 16.72 -2.11
C ALA A 510 5.53 17.81 -1.35
N ASN A 511 6.42 18.52 -2.07
CA ASN A 511 7.06 19.73 -1.56
C ASN A 511 6.00 20.73 -1.06
N GLN A 512 6.27 21.35 0.09
CA GLN A 512 5.38 22.30 0.72
C GLN A 512 5.94 23.72 0.66
N SER A 513 5.06 24.69 0.86
CA SER A 513 5.42 26.09 1.04
C SER A 513 4.61 26.69 2.18
N GLY A 514 5.21 27.60 2.93
CA GLY A 514 4.55 28.28 4.03
C GLY A 514 5.27 29.58 4.40
N THR A 515 4.77 30.25 5.43
CA THR A 515 5.34 31.48 5.98
C THR A 515 5.78 31.27 7.42
N VAL A 516 6.79 32.02 7.88
CA VAL A 516 7.27 31.95 9.27
C VAL A 516 6.10 32.13 10.24
N GLY A 517 6.03 31.29 11.27
CA GLY A 517 5.01 31.37 12.32
C GLY A 517 3.71 30.61 12.04
N ASN A 518 3.47 30.15 10.81
CA ASN A 518 2.32 29.30 10.48
C ASN A 518 2.68 27.82 10.45
N ALA A 519 1.74 26.97 10.87
CA ALA A 519 1.92 25.52 10.86
C ALA A 519 1.82 24.95 9.43
N VAL A 520 2.83 24.20 9.02
CA VAL A 520 2.83 23.41 7.78
C VAL A 520 2.47 21.97 8.13
N SER A 521 1.48 21.42 7.42
CA SER A 521 1.05 20.03 7.60
C SER A 521 1.87 19.08 6.72
N PHE A 522 2.23 17.94 7.29
CA PHE A 522 2.97 16.87 6.62
C PHE A 522 2.15 15.59 6.66
N ASN A 523 2.14 14.88 5.53
CA ASN A 523 1.40 13.63 5.39
C ASN A 523 2.29 12.57 4.76
N GLY A 524 2.70 11.60 5.57
CA GLY A 524 3.48 10.44 5.18
C GLY A 524 2.66 9.19 4.93
N THR A 525 1.31 9.26 4.94
CA THR A 525 0.43 8.08 4.79
C THR A 525 0.53 7.41 3.41
N GLY A 526 1.24 8.02 2.46
CA GLY A 526 1.59 7.39 1.17
C GLY A 526 2.81 6.48 1.25
N SER A 527 3.45 6.36 2.41
CA SER A 527 4.52 5.39 2.66
C SER A 527 3.92 3.99 2.78
N PHE A 528 4.62 2.99 2.27
CA PHE A 528 4.17 1.61 2.29
C PHE A 528 5.36 0.69 2.37
N ASP A 529 5.16 -0.51 2.89
CA ASP A 529 6.16 -1.55 2.78
C ASP A 529 5.93 -2.38 1.51
N PRO A 530 6.94 -2.59 0.64
CA PRO A 530 6.79 -3.41 -0.57
C PRO A 530 6.35 -4.86 -0.28
N ASP A 531 6.66 -5.36 0.91
CA ASP A 531 6.34 -6.71 1.37
C ASP A 531 5.01 -6.74 2.16
N GLY A 532 4.40 -5.58 2.41
CA GLY A 532 3.11 -5.44 3.06
C GLY A 532 3.16 -5.32 4.60
N ASP A 533 4.37 -5.30 5.17
CA ASP A 533 4.59 -5.17 6.60
C ASP A 533 4.00 -3.87 7.19
N PRO A 534 3.42 -3.92 8.40
CA PRO A 534 2.90 -2.74 9.06
C PRO A 534 4.05 -1.81 9.48
N LEU A 535 4.01 -0.57 9.00
CA LEU A 535 4.96 0.47 9.42
C LEU A 535 4.81 0.78 10.91
N THR A 536 5.79 0.37 11.71
CA THR A 536 5.81 0.50 13.17
C THR A 536 6.14 1.91 13.65
N SER A 537 6.81 2.73 12.84
CA SER A 537 7.10 4.12 13.20
C SER A 537 7.22 5.08 12.01
N TYR A 538 6.87 6.34 12.29
CA TYR A 538 7.05 7.49 11.41
C TYR A 538 7.78 8.57 12.20
N THR A 539 9.00 8.90 11.79
CA THR A 539 9.84 9.91 12.44
C THR A 539 10.17 11.02 11.46
N TRP A 540 9.88 12.26 11.86
CA TRP A 540 10.11 13.44 11.04
C TRP A 540 11.29 14.23 11.58
N ASN A 541 12.18 14.66 10.69
CA ASN A 541 13.17 15.71 10.95
C ASN A 541 12.83 16.90 10.05
N PHE A 542 12.49 18.04 10.66
CA PHE A 542 12.02 19.20 9.90
C PHE A 542 13.16 20.05 9.30
N GLY A 543 14.42 19.68 9.52
CA GLY A 543 15.57 20.36 8.91
C GLY A 543 16.01 21.64 9.63
N ASP A 544 15.33 22.06 10.70
CA ASP A 544 15.69 23.18 11.57
C ASP A 544 16.25 22.73 12.94
N GLY A 545 16.47 21.42 13.11
CA GLY A 545 16.94 20.79 14.34
C GLY A 545 15.82 20.28 15.26
N SER A 546 14.56 20.50 14.89
CA SER A 546 13.40 19.89 15.55
C SER A 546 12.93 18.61 14.84
N GLY A 547 12.10 17.83 15.54
CA GLY A 547 11.53 16.60 15.00
C GLY A 547 10.11 16.33 15.47
N GLY A 548 9.44 15.39 14.81
CA GLY A 548 8.05 15.01 15.08
C GLY A 548 7.83 13.51 14.84
N SER A 549 6.62 13.04 15.15
CA SER A 549 6.23 11.65 14.94
C SER A 549 4.78 11.52 14.45
N GLY A 550 4.45 10.34 13.92
CA GLY A 550 3.12 10.00 13.40
C GLY A 550 3.01 10.10 11.88
N ALA A 551 2.06 9.35 11.31
CA ALA A 551 1.83 9.29 9.86
C ALA A 551 1.41 10.65 9.27
N THR A 552 0.71 11.47 10.07
CA THR A 552 0.45 12.89 9.77
C THR A 552 0.94 13.73 10.95
N THR A 553 1.58 14.86 10.66
CA THR A 553 2.07 15.79 11.69
C THR A 553 2.06 17.23 11.17
N SER A 554 2.32 18.21 12.04
CA SER A 554 2.49 19.60 11.63
C SER A 554 3.67 20.25 12.36
N HIS A 555 4.31 21.21 11.70
CA HIS A 555 5.44 21.95 12.26
C HIS A 555 5.41 23.43 11.88
N THR A 556 5.87 24.29 12.80
CA THR A 556 5.94 25.74 12.61
C THR A 556 7.39 26.19 12.59
N TYR A 557 7.82 26.80 11.50
CA TYR A 557 9.19 27.29 11.33
C TYR A 557 9.34 28.72 11.86
N SER A 558 10.44 28.97 12.58
CA SER A 558 10.73 30.26 13.23
C SER A 558 11.58 31.22 12.39
N SER A 559 12.04 30.79 11.21
CA SER A 559 12.84 31.60 10.30
C SER A 559 12.53 31.24 8.85
N ALA A 560 12.76 32.21 7.97
CA ALA A 560 12.66 31.98 6.54
C ALA A 560 13.85 31.12 6.07
N GLY A 561 13.59 30.21 5.14
CA GLY A 561 14.58 29.31 4.61
C GLY A 561 13.96 28.20 3.77
N SER A 562 14.79 27.56 2.97
CA SER A 562 14.45 26.27 2.37
C SER A 562 14.92 25.19 3.35
N TYR A 563 13.98 24.38 3.82
CA TYR A 563 14.23 23.29 4.76
C TYR A 563 14.04 21.95 4.05
N THR A 564 14.99 21.05 4.25
CA THR A 564 14.84 19.66 3.82
C THR A 564 14.21 18.87 4.94
N VAL A 565 12.92 18.56 4.79
CA VAL A 565 12.20 17.70 5.72
C VAL A 565 12.46 16.26 5.34
N THR A 566 12.91 15.46 6.30
CA THR A 566 13.16 14.03 6.11
C THR A 566 12.12 13.25 6.88
N LEU A 567 11.36 12.40 6.19
CA LEU A 567 10.56 11.36 6.82
C LEU A 567 11.40 10.08 6.83
N THR A 568 11.55 9.47 8.01
CA THR A 568 12.05 8.11 8.16
C THR A 568 10.91 7.22 8.61
N VAL A 569 10.62 6.17 7.84
CA VAL A 569 9.66 5.13 8.22
C VAL A 569 10.40 3.83 8.56
N SER A 570 9.84 3.06 9.47
CA SER A 570 10.36 1.74 9.84
C SER A 570 9.21 0.75 9.94
N ASP A 571 9.45 -0.46 9.48
CA ASP A 571 8.68 -1.68 9.67
C ASP A 571 9.07 -2.43 10.97
N GLY A 572 10.07 -1.92 11.71
CA GLY A 572 10.61 -2.54 12.92
C GLY A 572 11.91 -3.34 12.71
N GLN A 573 12.34 -3.53 11.46
CA GLN A 573 13.58 -4.23 11.10
C GLN A 573 14.51 -3.35 10.25
N LEU A 574 13.97 -2.74 9.20
CA LEU A 574 14.65 -1.84 8.29
C LEU A 574 14.01 -0.44 8.32
N THR A 575 14.66 0.49 7.64
CA THR A 575 14.20 1.88 7.51
C THR A 575 14.52 2.40 6.13
N ASP A 576 13.65 3.24 5.61
CA ASP A 576 13.96 4.11 4.48
C ASP A 576 13.69 5.55 4.86
N SER A 577 14.18 6.47 4.04
CA SER A 577 13.88 7.88 4.21
C SER A 577 13.66 8.57 2.88
N ASP A 578 12.63 9.40 2.87
CA ASP A 578 12.33 10.28 1.76
C ASP A 578 12.34 11.73 2.25
N THR A 579 12.60 12.64 1.32
CA THR A 579 12.72 14.06 1.62
C THR A 579 11.73 14.89 0.83
N ALA A 580 11.03 15.78 1.53
CA ALA A 580 10.29 16.87 0.93
C ALA A 580 11.02 18.19 1.19
N THR A 581 11.00 19.08 0.21
CA THR A 581 11.47 20.46 0.42
C THR A 581 10.32 21.31 0.94
N VAL A 582 10.59 22.06 1.99
CA VAL A 582 9.68 23.09 2.50
C VAL A 582 10.31 24.44 2.29
N ASN A 583 9.71 25.24 1.42
CA ASN A 583 10.13 26.63 1.24
C ASN A 583 9.32 27.49 2.20
N ILE A 584 9.94 27.84 3.33
CA ILE A 584 9.41 28.85 4.24
C ILE A 584 9.94 30.17 3.77
N THR A 585 9.09 30.94 3.11
CA THR A 585 9.43 32.33 2.93
C THR A 585 9.29 33.01 4.29
N SER A 586 9.96 34.15 4.45
CA SER A 586 9.40 35.12 5.40
C SER A 586 7.91 35.23 5.07
N PRO A 587 7.03 35.53 6.05
CA PRO A 587 5.77 36.17 5.67
C PRO A 587 6.18 37.25 4.68
N PRO A 588 5.47 37.39 3.53
CA PRO A 588 5.85 38.38 2.53
C PRO A 588 6.28 39.62 3.30
N THR A 589 7.51 40.10 3.05
CA THR A 589 7.85 41.45 3.51
C THR A 589 6.71 42.28 2.92
N GLY A 590 5.89 42.83 3.82
CA GLY A 590 4.44 42.93 3.63
C GLY A 590 4.01 43.19 2.19
N GLY A 591 3.00 42.45 1.74
CA GLY A 591 2.05 43.13 0.86
C GLY A 591 1.68 44.46 1.56
N PRO A 592 1.49 45.56 0.83
CA PRO A 592 1.19 46.82 1.49
C PRO A 592 -0.01 46.65 2.43
N GLN A 593 0.11 47.20 3.65
CA GLN A 593 -0.94 47.15 4.66
C GLN A 593 -2.22 47.71 4.05
N VAL A 594 -3.33 47.03 4.26
CA VAL A 594 -4.62 47.44 3.70
C VAL A 594 -5.34 48.26 4.74
N TYR A 595 -5.55 49.54 4.46
CA TYR A 595 -6.36 50.45 5.27
C TYR A 595 -7.77 50.47 4.72
N MET A 596 -8.76 50.19 5.56
CA MET A 596 -10.15 50.01 5.15
C MET A 596 -11.12 50.79 6.04
N ALA A 597 -12.18 51.33 5.43
CA ALA A 597 -13.34 51.91 6.11
C ALA A 597 -14.62 51.24 5.59
N SER A 598 -15.72 51.33 6.36
CA SER A 598 -17.01 50.75 6.02
C SER A 598 -18.15 51.76 6.17
N VAL A 599 -19.20 51.59 5.36
CA VAL A 599 -20.41 52.43 5.36
C VAL A 599 -21.21 52.31 6.66
N GLY A 600 -21.08 51.20 7.38
CA GLY A 600 -21.85 50.88 8.58
C GLY A 600 -21.00 50.53 9.80
N SER A 601 -21.51 50.85 11.00
CA SER A 601 -20.85 50.44 12.25
C SER A 601 -21.06 48.95 12.50
N ASN A 602 -19.98 48.19 12.60
CA ASN A 602 -20.02 46.73 12.57
C ASN A 602 -19.01 46.11 13.55
N ALA A 603 -19.26 44.86 13.94
CA ALA A 603 -18.36 44.13 14.84
C ALA A 603 -17.24 43.45 14.04
N VAL A 604 -15.99 43.85 14.27
CA VAL A 604 -14.79 43.25 13.69
C VAL A 604 -14.12 42.34 14.70
N THR A 605 -13.78 41.13 14.27
CA THR A 605 -13.13 40.14 15.12
C THR A 605 -11.80 40.68 15.68
N GLY A 606 -11.67 40.69 17.01
CA GLY A 606 -10.47 41.18 17.69
C GLY A 606 -10.44 42.69 17.99
N LEU A 607 -11.33 43.50 17.40
CA LEU A 607 -11.38 44.96 17.61
C LEU A 607 -12.68 45.44 18.28
N GLY A 608 -13.76 44.65 18.23
CA GLY A 608 -15.06 45.08 18.75
C GLY A 608 -15.86 45.86 17.71
N THR A 609 -16.70 46.80 18.12
CA THR A 609 -17.48 47.64 17.18
C THR A 609 -16.59 48.73 16.60
N VAL A 610 -16.42 48.71 15.28
CA VAL A 610 -15.76 49.74 14.47
C VAL A 610 -16.86 50.62 13.88
N ALA A 611 -16.78 51.94 14.04
CA ALA A 611 -17.77 52.89 13.54
C ALA A 611 -17.56 53.18 12.04
N ASN A 612 -18.52 53.83 11.39
CA ASN A 612 -18.47 54.05 9.92
C ASN A 612 -17.56 55.21 9.52
N GLU A 613 -17.08 55.97 10.50
CA GLU A 613 -16.04 56.99 10.36
C GLU A 613 -14.63 56.49 10.72
N ASP A 614 -14.48 55.22 11.10
CA ASP A 614 -13.20 54.64 11.53
C ASP A 614 -12.47 53.93 10.39
N ILE A 615 -11.12 53.95 10.46
CA ILE A 615 -10.27 53.21 9.53
C ILE A 615 -9.51 52.13 10.31
N VAL A 616 -9.58 50.90 9.82
CA VAL A 616 -8.80 49.76 10.31
C VAL A 616 -7.70 49.41 9.32
N SER A 617 -6.63 48.79 9.80
CA SER A 617 -5.60 48.19 8.96
C SER A 617 -5.61 46.68 9.09
N TRP A 618 -5.32 46.01 7.98
CA TRP A 618 -4.94 44.60 7.95
C TRP A 618 -3.47 44.49 7.53
N ASP A 619 -2.68 43.81 8.36
CA ASP A 619 -1.30 43.51 8.06
C ASP A 619 -1.19 42.12 7.41
N PRO A 620 -0.91 42.01 6.09
CA PRO A 620 -0.77 40.72 5.41
C PRO A 620 0.42 39.90 5.91
N ALA A 621 1.39 40.50 6.61
CA ALA A 621 2.52 39.77 7.17
C ALA A 621 2.15 39.01 8.45
N THR A 622 1.16 39.51 9.20
CA THR A 622 0.77 38.94 10.51
C THR A 622 -0.67 38.44 10.56
N GLY A 623 -1.50 38.80 9.57
CA GLY A 623 -2.95 38.60 9.58
C GLY A 623 -3.66 39.46 10.63
N ALA A 624 -2.99 40.44 11.24
CA ALA A 624 -3.53 41.21 12.34
C ALA A 624 -4.40 42.37 11.84
N MET A 625 -5.55 42.57 12.49
CA MET A 625 -6.41 43.75 12.33
C MET A 625 -6.09 44.77 13.44
N ALA A 626 -6.02 46.06 13.10
CA ALA A 626 -5.81 47.14 14.07
C ALA A 626 -6.62 48.41 13.72
N LEU A 627 -7.20 49.07 14.72
CA LEU A 627 -7.78 50.41 14.56
C LEU A 627 -6.68 51.45 14.34
N VAL A 628 -6.73 52.17 13.22
CA VAL A 628 -5.73 53.17 12.80
C VAL A 628 -6.24 54.59 12.94
N PHE A 629 -7.51 54.83 12.65
CA PHE A 629 -8.09 56.16 12.68
C PHE A 629 -9.46 56.05 13.34
N ASP A 630 -9.65 56.84 14.39
CA ASP A 630 -10.92 57.02 15.07
C ASP A 630 -11.52 58.35 14.60
N GLY A 631 -12.52 58.28 13.71
CA GLY A 631 -13.09 59.48 13.09
C GLY A 631 -13.89 60.32 14.07
N SER A 632 -14.41 59.69 15.12
CA SER A 632 -15.17 60.33 16.18
C SER A 632 -14.33 61.37 16.93
N ASP A 633 -13.04 61.10 17.14
CA ASP A 633 -12.11 62.02 17.81
C ASP A 633 -11.80 63.29 17.00
N VAL A 634 -11.93 63.24 15.67
CA VAL A 634 -11.58 64.34 14.76
C VAL A 634 -12.78 64.98 14.07
N GLY A 635 -13.96 64.76 14.63
CA GLY A 635 -15.19 65.47 14.27
C GLY A 635 -16.03 64.80 13.18
N LEU A 636 -15.81 63.52 12.88
CA LEU A 636 -16.57 62.74 11.90
C LEU A 636 -17.64 61.81 12.52
N ALA A 637 -17.93 61.92 13.83
CA ALA A 637 -18.81 61.00 14.60
C ALA A 637 -20.24 60.74 14.07
N SER A 638 -20.63 61.35 12.96
CA SER A 638 -21.92 61.15 12.29
C SER A 638 -21.81 61.24 10.75
N ALA A 639 -20.59 61.11 10.22
CA ALA A 639 -20.29 60.99 8.81
C ALA A 639 -19.82 59.55 8.53
N ALA A 640 -19.86 59.13 7.26
CA ALA A 640 -19.23 57.89 6.84
C ALA A 640 -18.16 58.23 5.80
N ILE A 641 -17.04 57.51 5.87
CA ILE A 641 -15.97 57.62 4.87
C ILE A 641 -16.42 56.84 3.63
N ASP A 642 -16.37 57.50 2.47
CA ASP A 642 -16.80 56.90 1.20
C ASP A 642 -15.66 56.61 0.24
N ALA A 643 -14.52 57.28 0.39
CA ALA A 643 -13.31 56.96 -0.36
C ALA A 643 -12.09 57.27 0.50
N LEU A 644 -11.02 56.50 0.33
CA LEU A 644 -9.81 56.60 1.14
C LEU A 644 -8.55 56.34 0.31
N HIS A 645 -7.61 57.27 0.39
CA HIS A 645 -6.21 57.04 0.01
C HIS A 645 -5.25 57.50 1.11
N VAL A 646 -4.37 56.60 1.55
CA VAL A 646 -3.30 56.93 2.50
C VAL A 646 -2.03 57.21 1.70
N MET A 647 -1.58 58.46 1.76
CA MET A 647 -0.39 58.92 1.06
C MET A 647 0.88 58.40 1.73
N SER A 648 1.97 58.30 0.95
CA SER A 648 3.28 57.86 1.46
C SER A 648 3.87 58.73 2.59
N ASN A 649 3.38 59.97 2.75
CA ASN A 649 3.74 60.86 3.84
C ASN A 649 2.92 60.66 5.13
N GLY A 650 1.93 59.74 5.11
CA GLY A 650 1.05 59.41 6.23
C GLY A 650 -0.24 60.24 6.33
N ASP A 651 -0.49 61.11 5.35
CA ASP A 651 -1.74 61.87 5.25
C ASP A 651 -2.86 61.02 4.59
N PHE A 652 -4.11 61.34 4.90
CA PHE A 652 -5.28 60.61 4.41
C PHE A 652 -6.11 61.52 3.49
N ILE A 653 -6.29 61.13 2.24
CA ILE A 653 -7.27 61.73 1.32
C ILE A 653 -8.60 61.00 1.53
N ILE A 654 -9.65 61.76 1.82
CA ILE A 654 -10.95 61.22 2.21
C ILE A 654 -12.06 61.93 1.43
N SER A 655 -13.05 61.14 0.99
CA SER A 655 -14.40 61.58 0.62
C SER A 655 -15.42 61.08 1.65
N LEU A 656 -16.61 61.69 1.69
CA LEU A 656 -17.68 61.33 2.62
C LEU A 656 -18.95 60.96 1.86
N THR A 657 -19.76 60.06 2.42
CA THR A 657 -20.97 59.52 1.73
C THR A 657 -22.10 60.55 1.59
N ALA A 658 -21.92 61.73 2.16
CA ALA A 658 -22.85 62.85 2.10
C ALA A 658 -22.14 64.14 2.51
N SER A 659 -22.61 65.25 1.95
CA SER A 659 -22.30 66.62 2.38
C SER A 659 -22.25 66.77 3.93
N PHE A 660 -21.09 67.11 4.48
CA PHE A 660 -20.84 67.16 5.92
C PHE A 660 -20.01 68.37 6.36
N SER A 661 -20.20 68.83 7.60
CA SER A 661 -19.43 69.96 8.14
C SER A 661 -18.29 69.47 9.03
N ILE A 662 -17.07 69.42 8.48
CA ILE A 662 -15.87 69.01 9.22
C ILE A 662 -15.33 70.18 10.06
N PRO A 663 -15.29 70.07 11.40
CA PRO A 663 -14.78 71.15 12.24
C PRO A 663 -13.30 71.45 11.98
N GLY A 664 -13.00 72.70 11.61
CA GLY A 664 -11.63 73.19 11.48
C GLY A 664 -10.92 72.88 10.17
N VAL A 665 -11.64 72.36 9.15
CA VAL A 665 -11.10 72.26 7.79
C VAL A 665 -10.78 73.66 7.23
N VAL A 666 -9.65 73.78 6.54
CA VAL A 666 -9.18 75.04 5.95
C VAL A 666 -9.07 74.95 4.43
N GLY A 667 -9.41 76.04 3.73
CA GLY A 667 -9.18 76.19 2.28
C GLY A 667 -10.35 75.85 1.35
N GLY A 668 -11.47 75.35 1.89
CA GLY A 668 -12.66 74.98 1.11
C GLY A 668 -13.55 76.16 0.69
N PRO A 669 -14.34 76.00 -0.38
CA PRO A 669 -15.18 77.06 -0.97
C PRO A 669 -16.37 77.43 -0.06
N SER A 670 -16.86 76.48 0.75
CA SER A 670 -18.06 76.56 1.58
C SER A 670 -17.76 76.64 3.09
N GLY A 671 -16.58 77.13 3.46
CA GLY A 671 -16.16 77.23 4.86
C GLY A 671 -15.78 75.86 5.43
N THR A 672 -16.58 75.31 6.35
CA THR A 672 -16.33 74.00 6.97
C THR A 672 -17.11 72.85 6.33
N THR A 673 -18.01 73.14 5.38
CA THR A 673 -18.79 72.12 4.67
C THR A 673 -17.99 71.56 3.49
N VAL A 674 -17.99 70.24 3.39
CA VAL A 674 -17.34 69.42 2.37
C VAL A 674 -18.45 68.60 1.71
N ASP A 675 -18.58 68.68 0.38
CA ASP A 675 -19.57 67.90 -0.36
C ASP A 675 -19.11 66.44 -0.54
N ASP A 676 -20.02 65.54 -0.88
CA ASP A 676 -19.73 64.12 -1.19
C ASP A 676 -18.95 63.90 -2.50
N SER A 677 -18.87 64.94 -3.34
CA SER A 677 -17.99 64.99 -4.51
C SER A 677 -16.64 65.68 -4.26
N ASP A 678 -16.41 66.20 -3.05
CA ASP A 678 -15.18 66.90 -2.67
C ASP A 678 -14.17 65.97 -1.99
N LEU A 679 -12.87 66.31 -2.08
CA LEU A 679 -11.83 65.60 -1.34
C LEU A 679 -11.20 66.51 -0.28
N VAL A 680 -10.92 65.92 0.88
CA VAL A 680 -10.16 66.54 1.97
C VAL A 680 -8.93 65.71 2.32
N ILE A 681 -7.92 66.38 2.86
CA ILE A 681 -6.74 65.76 3.47
C ILE A 681 -6.83 65.88 4.99
N PHE A 682 -6.66 64.75 5.69
CA PHE A 682 -6.34 64.71 7.10
C PHE A 682 -4.85 64.47 7.30
N THR A 683 -4.18 65.39 8.00
CA THR A 683 -2.80 65.23 8.43
C THR A 683 -2.77 64.83 9.91
N PRO A 684 -2.44 63.57 10.25
CA PRO A 684 -2.43 63.10 11.62
C PRO A 684 -1.27 63.70 12.42
N SER A 685 -1.55 64.02 13.67
CA SER A 685 -0.58 64.21 14.75
C SER A 685 -0.52 63.02 15.71
N SER A 686 -1.61 62.25 15.80
CA SER A 686 -1.70 60.92 16.42
C SER A 686 -2.76 60.08 15.72
N LEU A 687 -2.55 58.76 15.70
CA LEU A 687 -3.41 57.73 15.12
C LEU A 687 -3.77 56.67 16.20
N GLY A 688 -4.76 55.83 15.92
CA GLY A 688 -5.33 54.81 16.78
C GLY A 688 -6.58 55.31 17.51
N ALA A 689 -6.94 54.68 18.63
CA ALA A 689 -8.14 55.02 19.43
C ALA A 689 -8.12 56.41 20.11
N ASN A 690 -7.15 57.27 19.79
CA ASN A 690 -7.05 58.66 20.25
C ASN A 690 -6.52 59.49 19.08
N THR A 691 -7.29 59.56 18.00
CA THR A 691 -6.85 60.20 16.75
C THR A 691 -6.89 61.71 16.90
N ALA A 692 -5.85 62.40 16.43
CA ALA A 692 -5.80 63.86 16.44
C ALA A 692 -5.00 64.37 15.24
N GLY A 693 -5.42 65.48 14.65
CA GLY A 693 -4.75 66.02 13.47
C GLY A 693 -5.44 67.28 12.95
N VAL A 694 -5.17 67.63 11.70
CA VAL A 694 -5.74 68.80 11.04
C VAL A 694 -6.33 68.46 9.68
N TRP A 695 -7.41 69.14 9.32
CA TRP A 695 -8.11 68.96 8.05
C TRP A 695 -7.78 70.09 7.07
N THR A 696 -7.49 69.74 5.82
CA THR A 696 -7.27 70.69 4.71
C THR A 696 -8.11 70.29 3.51
N PHE A 697 -8.68 71.25 2.80
CA PHE A 697 -9.43 70.98 1.58
C PHE A 697 -8.50 70.68 0.40
N LEU A 698 -8.75 69.59 -0.34
CA LEU A 698 -7.91 69.15 -1.46
C LEU A 698 -8.53 69.47 -2.81
N MET A 699 -9.81 69.15 -3.03
CA MET A 699 -10.42 69.21 -4.36
C MET A 699 -11.90 69.58 -4.25
N ASP A 700 -12.34 70.48 -5.12
CA ASP A 700 -13.75 70.82 -5.35
C ASP A 700 -14.24 70.00 -6.55
N GLY A 701 -15.14 69.04 -6.30
CA GLY A 701 -15.65 68.15 -7.34
C GLY A 701 -16.48 68.86 -8.40
N SER A 702 -17.18 69.92 -8.00
CA SER A 702 -18.07 70.69 -8.87
C SER A 702 -17.33 71.44 -9.97
N ASP A 703 -16.08 71.85 -9.69
CA ASP A 703 -15.20 72.51 -10.64
C ASP A 703 -14.74 71.58 -11.79
N ILE A 704 -14.78 70.26 -11.58
CA ILE A 704 -14.42 69.27 -12.61
C ILE A 704 -15.64 68.63 -13.29
N GLY A 705 -16.84 69.02 -12.89
CA GLY A 705 -18.10 68.58 -13.50
C GLY A 705 -18.90 67.57 -12.69
N LEU A 706 -18.42 67.12 -11.52
CA LEU A 706 -19.20 66.26 -10.63
C LEU A 706 -20.37 67.07 -10.03
N THR A 707 -21.55 66.46 -9.96
CA THR A 707 -22.77 67.12 -9.43
C THR A 707 -23.26 66.45 -8.15
N THR A 708 -24.07 67.16 -7.39
CA THR A 708 -24.59 66.72 -6.07
C THR A 708 -25.68 65.63 -6.14
N ASN A 709 -25.82 64.88 -7.23
CA ASN A 709 -26.87 63.85 -7.35
C ASN A 709 -26.32 62.58 -8.03
N GLY A 710 -25.64 61.74 -7.25
CA GLY A 710 -25.19 60.43 -7.70
C GLY A 710 -24.00 60.52 -8.67
N GLU A 711 -23.02 61.35 -8.31
CA GLU A 711 -21.67 61.40 -8.89
C GLU A 711 -20.66 61.59 -7.73
N ASP A 712 -20.96 60.94 -6.60
CA ASP A 712 -20.24 61.04 -5.33
C ASP A 712 -18.92 60.28 -5.45
N VAL A 713 -17.82 60.77 -4.86
CA VAL A 713 -16.52 60.08 -5.00
C VAL A 713 -16.43 58.94 -3.99
N ASP A 714 -16.45 57.71 -4.50
CA ASP A 714 -16.38 56.45 -3.74
C ASP A 714 -15.06 55.67 -3.96
N GLY A 715 -14.28 56.03 -4.98
CA GLY A 715 -12.93 55.51 -5.19
C GLY A 715 -11.93 56.63 -5.35
N VAL A 716 -10.81 56.61 -4.59
CA VAL A 716 -9.72 57.58 -4.77
C VAL A 716 -8.35 56.93 -4.64
N CYS A 717 -7.45 57.22 -5.58
CA CYS A 717 -6.03 56.92 -5.48
C CYS A 717 -5.20 58.06 -6.06
N MET A 718 -4.19 58.54 -5.34
CA MET A 718 -3.16 59.39 -5.95
C MET A 718 -2.08 58.50 -6.56
N ASP A 719 -1.83 58.64 -7.87
CA ASP A 719 -0.83 57.83 -8.56
C ASP A 719 0.58 58.41 -8.44
N ALA A 720 1.58 57.70 -8.97
CA ALA A 720 2.98 58.10 -8.87
C ALA A 720 3.33 59.42 -9.59
N ASN A 721 2.46 59.93 -10.46
CA ASN A 721 2.59 61.24 -11.10
C ASN A 721 1.84 62.34 -10.31
N GLU A 722 1.32 62.01 -9.13
CA GLU A 722 0.46 62.86 -8.30
C GLU A 722 -0.91 63.16 -8.93
N ASP A 723 -1.30 62.47 -10.01
CA ASP A 723 -2.63 62.57 -10.60
C ASP A 723 -3.65 61.78 -9.75
N LEU A 724 -4.93 62.19 -9.77
CA LEU A 724 -5.99 61.51 -9.03
C LEU A 724 -6.69 60.48 -9.93
N LEU A 725 -6.78 59.24 -9.48
CA LEU A 725 -7.67 58.21 -10.02
C LEU A 725 -8.95 58.22 -9.20
N LEU A 726 -10.08 58.36 -9.86
CA LEU A 726 -11.38 58.56 -9.24
C LEU A 726 -12.39 57.57 -9.82
N SER A 727 -13.16 56.96 -8.92
CA SER A 727 -14.45 56.33 -9.21
C SER A 727 -15.57 57.20 -8.66
N THR A 728 -16.78 57.01 -9.16
CA THR A 728 -17.96 57.70 -8.64
C THR A 728 -19.13 56.75 -8.53
N VAL A 729 -20.00 57.00 -7.55
CA VAL A 729 -21.29 56.32 -7.44
C VAL A 729 -22.13 56.64 -8.68
N GLY A 730 -22.34 55.65 -9.54
CA GLY A 730 -23.13 55.83 -10.77
C GLY A 730 -22.39 56.52 -11.93
N SER A 731 -23.12 56.76 -13.03
CA SER A 731 -22.50 57.26 -14.27
C SER A 731 -22.17 58.75 -14.21
N ALA A 732 -20.89 59.10 -14.31
CA ALA A 732 -20.43 60.49 -14.26
C ALA A 732 -20.15 61.15 -15.62
N SER A 733 -20.18 62.49 -15.62
CA SER A 733 -19.71 63.31 -16.74
C SER A 733 -18.82 64.45 -16.27
N VAL A 734 -17.51 64.32 -16.52
CA VAL A 734 -16.50 65.29 -16.08
C VAL A 734 -15.89 66.07 -17.25
N ASN A 735 -15.11 67.11 -16.94
CA ASN A 735 -14.44 67.93 -17.93
C ASN A 735 -13.49 67.10 -18.82
N GLY A 736 -13.88 66.94 -20.10
CA GLY A 736 -13.06 66.25 -21.11
C GLY A 736 -13.37 64.76 -21.29
N LEU A 737 -14.26 64.18 -20.49
CA LEU A 737 -14.63 62.77 -20.56
C LEU A 737 -16.13 62.58 -20.24
N SER A 738 -16.84 61.83 -21.07
CA SER A 738 -18.29 61.59 -20.94
C SER A 738 -18.62 60.12 -21.12
N GLY A 739 -19.68 59.64 -20.48
CA GLY A 739 -20.11 58.24 -20.59
C GLY A 739 -19.28 57.32 -19.71
N ILE A 740 -18.85 57.81 -18.55
CA ILE A 740 -18.22 57.03 -17.49
C ILE A 740 -19.36 56.26 -16.82
N GLN A 741 -19.21 54.95 -16.69
CA GLN A 741 -20.14 54.09 -15.96
C GLN A 741 -19.65 53.87 -14.52
N ASP A 742 -20.48 53.26 -13.68
CA ASP A 742 -20.17 53.00 -12.27
C ASP A 742 -18.93 52.09 -12.10
N GLU A 743 -18.70 51.15 -13.02
CA GLU A 743 -17.52 50.28 -12.94
C GLU A 743 -16.21 50.90 -13.46
N ASP A 744 -16.23 52.18 -13.88
CA ASP A 744 -15.10 52.84 -14.55
C ASP A 744 -14.29 53.73 -13.60
N VAL A 745 -12.97 53.72 -13.78
CA VAL A 745 -12.06 54.66 -13.09
C VAL A 745 -11.51 55.66 -14.10
N PHE A 746 -11.64 56.95 -13.81
CA PHE A 746 -11.03 58.01 -14.61
C PHE A 746 -9.84 58.65 -13.89
N ARG A 747 -8.84 59.08 -14.66
CA ARG A 747 -7.72 59.87 -14.16
C ARG A 747 -8.01 61.34 -14.36
N PHE A 748 -7.99 62.11 -13.28
CA PHE A 748 -8.00 63.57 -13.29
C PHE A 748 -6.56 64.11 -13.21
N VAL A 749 -6.12 64.67 -14.34
CA VAL A 749 -4.82 65.35 -14.47
C VAL A 749 -5.02 66.81 -14.14
N TRP A 750 -4.67 67.19 -12.92
CA TRP A 750 -4.95 68.51 -12.38
C TRP A 750 -3.89 69.56 -12.82
N VAL A 751 -4.34 70.80 -12.90
CA VAL A 751 -3.52 72.00 -13.07
C VAL A 751 -3.54 72.81 -11.77
N THR A 752 -4.69 72.90 -11.11
CA THR A 752 -4.84 73.50 -9.77
C THR A 752 -5.74 72.63 -8.90
N LEU A 753 -5.37 72.50 -7.62
CA LEU A 753 -6.15 71.85 -6.57
C LEU A 753 -6.58 72.91 -5.52
N GLY A 754 -7.53 72.56 -4.66
CA GLY A 754 -8.18 73.42 -3.67
C GLY A 754 -9.56 73.92 -4.14
N SER A 755 -10.08 74.99 -3.53
CA SER A 755 -11.40 75.60 -3.83
C SER A 755 -11.53 76.25 -5.23
N SER A 756 -10.57 76.03 -6.11
CA SER A 756 -10.61 76.44 -7.52
C SER A 756 -9.90 75.37 -8.33
N THR A 757 -10.49 74.18 -8.37
CA THR A 757 -9.92 73.01 -9.00
C THR A 757 -9.97 73.18 -10.53
N SER A 758 -8.92 72.78 -11.23
CA SER A 758 -8.94 72.77 -12.70
C SER A 758 -8.02 71.70 -13.24
N GLY A 759 -8.34 71.16 -14.41
CA GLY A 759 -7.63 70.03 -15.01
C GLY A 759 -8.44 69.40 -16.14
N ASN A 760 -8.00 68.24 -16.61
CA ASN A 760 -8.74 67.42 -17.58
C ASN A 760 -8.79 65.97 -17.10
N SER A 761 -9.90 65.30 -17.41
CA SER A 761 -10.08 63.88 -17.13
C SER A 761 -9.85 63.00 -18.36
N VAL A 762 -9.28 61.80 -18.15
CA VAL A 762 -9.11 60.77 -19.18
C VAL A 762 -9.47 59.39 -18.63
N MET A 763 -10.00 58.52 -19.48
CA MET A 763 -10.37 57.15 -19.08
C MET A 763 -9.12 56.37 -18.66
N HIS A 764 -9.19 55.69 -17.51
CA HIS A 764 -8.05 54.99 -16.92
C HIS A 764 -8.31 53.49 -16.71
N LEU A 765 -9.48 53.10 -16.24
CA LEU A 765 -9.94 51.71 -16.23
C LEU A 765 -11.36 51.70 -16.78
N ASP A 766 -11.57 50.97 -17.87
CA ASP A 766 -12.88 50.65 -18.42
C ASP A 766 -13.28 49.28 -17.85
N GLY A 767 -14.21 49.28 -16.88
CA GLY A 767 -14.54 48.07 -16.12
C GLY A 767 -15.29 47.05 -16.97
N SER A 768 -16.11 47.55 -17.89
CA SER A 768 -16.85 46.78 -18.89
C SER A 768 -15.92 45.91 -19.75
N ASP A 769 -14.76 46.43 -20.16
CA ASP A 769 -13.77 45.70 -20.97
C ASP A 769 -13.19 44.45 -20.29
N VAL A 770 -13.17 44.45 -18.95
CA VAL A 770 -12.60 43.37 -18.12
C VAL A 770 -13.67 42.55 -17.39
N GLY A 771 -14.94 42.85 -17.63
CA GLY A 771 -16.06 42.06 -17.16
C GLY A 771 -16.52 42.41 -15.74
N LEU A 772 -16.25 43.63 -15.26
CA LEU A 772 -17.06 44.24 -14.20
C LEU A 772 -18.42 44.61 -14.83
N SER A 773 -19.53 44.25 -14.19
CA SER A 773 -20.87 44.42 -14.76
C SER A 773 -21.37 45.86 -14.68
N THR A 774 -22.08 46.32 -15.71
CA THR A 774 -22.82 47.61 -15.74
C THR A 774 -24.10 47.60 -14.87
N SER A 775 -24.17 46.75 -13.84
CA SER A 775 -25.31 46.68 -12.93
C SER A 775 -24.96 47.47 -11.68
N SER A 776 -25.94 48.19 -11.12
CA SER A 776 -25.79 49.13 -9.98
C SER A 776 -25.36 48.50 -8.63
N SER A 777 -24.72 47.34 -8.65
CA SER A 777 -24.25 46.56 -7.51
C SER A 777 -22.90 45.89 -7.78
N GLU A 778 -22.12 46.36 -8.76
CA GLU A 778 -20.71 45.98 -8.97
C GLU A 778 -19.91 47.26 -9.33
N ASP A 779 -20.06 48.27 -8.47
CA ASP A 779 -19.43 49.60 -8.57
C ASP A 779 -18.01 49.58 -7.97
N VAL A 780 -17.02 50.30 -8.49
CA VAL A 780 -15.66 50.33 -7.92
C VAL A 780 -15.60 51.27 -6.71
N THR A 781 -15.78 50.71 -5.52
CA THR A 781 -15.77 51.45 -4.24
C THR A 781 -14.41 51.54 -3.57
N ALA A 782 -13.38 50.91 -4.13
CA ALA A 782 -12.03 51.16 -3.69
C ALA A 782 -11.07 50.93 -4.82
N ILE A 783 -10.11 51.85 -4.97
CA ILE A 783 -9.03 51.72 -5.93
C ILE A 783 -7.72 52.12 -5.28
N HIS A 784 -6.72 51.28 -5.43
CA HIS A 784 -5.33 51.68 -5.22
C HIS A 784 -4.49 51.11 -6.35
N GLN A 785 -3.59 51.92 -6.93
CA GLN A 785 -2.74 51.49 -8.03
C GLN A 785 -1.26 51.56 -7.68
N ASP A 786 -0.58 50.42 -7.84
CA ASP A 786 0.87 50.30 -7.82
C ASP A 786 1.38 49.78 -9.17
N GLY A 787 1.99 50.67 -9.94
CA GLY A 787 2.48 50.37 -11.28
C GLY A 787 1.39 49.87 -12.23
N ASN A 788 1.49 48.61 -12.65
CA ASN A 788 0.54 47.94 -13.56
C ASN A 788 -0.49 47.07 -12.82
N THR A 789 -0.60 47.22 -11.51
CA THR A 789 -1.54 46.47 -10.68
C THR A 789 -2.46 47.44 -9.96
N ALA A 790 -3.77 47.23 -10.11
CA ALA A 790 -4.82 47.88 -9.34
C ALA A 790 -5.39 46.90 -8.32
N TYR A 791 -5.60 47.37 -7.10
CA TYR A 791 -6.30 46.70 -6.03
C TYR A 791 -7.68 47.32 -5.94
N ILE A 792 -8.69 46.49 -6.09
CA ILE A 792 -10.06 46.90 -6.32
C ILE A 792 -10.96 46.20 -5.30
N SER A 793 -11.92 46.94 -4.78
CA SER A 793 -13.12 46.42 -4.12
C SER A 793 -14.35 46.90 -4.89
N THR A 794 -15.47 46.22 -4.71
CA THR A 794 -16.75 46.64 -5.31
C THR A 794 -17.85 46.85 -4.29
N LEU A 795 -18.84 47.68 -4.63
CA LEU A 795 -20.11 47.72 -3.92
C LEU A 795 -20.85 46.41 -4.19
N GLY A 796 -21.04 45.54 -3.19
CA GLY A 796 -21.63 44.24 -3.42
C GLY A 796 -20.62 43.19 -3.91
N ALA A 797 -21.08 41.93 -3.97
CA ALA A 797 -20.27 40.81 -4.45
C ALA A 797 -19.92 40.95 -5.94
N PHE A 798 -18.65 40.74 -6.30
CA PHE A 798 -18.19 40.81 -7.70
C PHE A 798 -18.06 39.45 -8.37
N GLY A 799 -18.27 39.41 -9.69
CA GLY A 799 -18.03 38.25 -10.55
C GLY A 799 -17.32 38.62 -11.85
N VAL A 800 -16.00 38.45 -11.90
CA VAL A 800 -15.17 38.65 -13.10
C VAL A 800 -14.70 37.31 -13.69
N THR A 801 -14.12 37.33 -14.90
CA THR A 801 -13.67 36.10 -15.55
C THR A 801 -12.58 35.40 -14.71
N GLY A 802 -12.93 34.26 -14.10
CA GLY A 802 -12.02 33.42 -13.34
C GLY A 802 -11.86 33.78 -11.86
N LEU A 803 -12.62 34.77 -11.36
CA LEU A 803 -12.60 35.16 -9.94
C LEU A 803 -13.97 35.74 -9.53
N SER A 804 -14.44 35.38 -8.34
CA SER A 804 -15.61 35.99 -7.71
C SER A 804 -15.34 36.13 -6.21
N GLY A 805 -15.94 37.12 -5.57
CA GLY A 805 -15.79 37.39 -4.13
C GLY A 805 -16.98 38.16 -3.56
N GLY A 806 -16.97 38.35 -2.24
CA GLY A 806 -17.95 39.15 -1.51
C GLY A 806 -17.68 40.65 -1.60
N ASP A 807 -18.51 41.43 -0.91
CA ASP A 807 -18.38 42.91 -0.79
C ASP A 807 -17.29 43.34 0.19
N GLU A 808 -16.82 42.39 1.00
CA GLU A 808 -15.76 42.54 1.98
C GLU A 808 -14.35 42.16 1.45
N ASP A 809 -14.25 41.77 0.18
CA ASP A 809 -13.04 41.21 -0.43
C ASP A 809 -12.29 42.24 -1.30
N LEU A 810 -10.95 42.16 -1.31
CA LEU A 810 -10.15 42.89 -2.31
C LEU A 810 -9.53 41.92 -3.32
N PHE A 811 -9.51 42.36 -4.56
CA PHE A 811 -8.90 41.63 -5.66
C PHE A 811 -7.93 42.51 -6.45
N ARG A 812 -7.00 41.86 -7.13
CA ARG A 812 -5.94 42.47 -7.94
C ARG A 812 -6.28 42.35 -9.41
N PHE A 813 -6.41 43.49 -10.09
CA PHE A 813 -6.31 43.56 -11.53
C PHE A 813 -4.86 43.85 -11.94
N THR A 814 -4.29 43.03 -12.82
CA THR A 814 -2.97 43.31 -13.41
C THR A 814 -3.08 43.30 -14.93
N GLY A 815 -2.66 44.39 -15.58
CA GLY A 815 -2.90 44.53 -17.01
C GLY A 815 -2.50 45.88 -17.61
N SER A 816 -3.17 46.21 -18.70
CA SER A 816 -3.10 47.49 -19.39
C SER A 816 -4.31 48.37 -19.04
N PHE A 817 -4.02 49.59 -18.62
CA PHE A 817 -4.99 50.64 -18.28
C PHE A 817 -5.25 51.57 -19.48
N GLY A 818 -6.46 52.13 -19.55
CA GLY A 818 -6.93 53.09 -20.54
C GLY A 818 -8.35 52.77 -21.02
N SER A 819 -8.77 53.39 -22.12
CA SER A 819 -10.07 53.11 -22.77
C SER A 819 -10.17 51.77 -23.51
N ALA A 820 -9.14 50.94 -23.40
CA ALA A 820 -9.09 49.59 -23.93
C ALA A 820 -8.41 48.72 -22.86
N THR A 821 -9.14 48.46 -21.78
CA THR A 821 -8.59 47.81 -20.59
C THR A 821 -8.46 46.31 -20.85
N SER A 822 -7.32 45.72 -20.49
CA SER A 822 -7.14 44.27 -20.66
C SER A 822 -6.17 43.71 -19.64
N GLY A 823 -6.45 42.54 -19.09
CA GLY A 823 -5.63 41.98 -18.03
C GLY A 823 -6.27 40.76 -17.38
N SER A 824 -5.81 40.45 -16.18
CA SER A 824 -6.28 39.31 -15.39
C SER A 824 -6.50 39.69 -13.94
N PHE A 825 -7.48 39.03 -13.32
CA PHE A 825 -7.80 39.18 -11.91
C PHE A 825 -7.21 38.06 -11.05
N SER A 826 -6.89 38.39 -9.79
CA SER A 826 -6.50 37.42 -8.76
C SER A 826 -6.93 37.91 -7.37
N ALA A 827 -7.26 37.00 -6.45
CA ALA A 827 -7.63 37.38 -5.08
C ALA A 827 -6.45 38.07 -4.35
N TYR A 828 -6.76 38.99 -3.44
CA TYR A 828 -5.75 39.63 -2.57
C TYR A 828 -6.09 39.53 -1.09
N PHE A 829 -7.32 39.87 -0.71
CA PHE A 829 -7.81 39.83 0.65
C PHE A 829 -9.20 39.21 0.66
N ASP A 830 -9.40 38.21 1.53
CA ASP A 830 -10.69 37.57 1.80
C ASP A 830 -11.18 38.09 3.15
N GLY A 831 -12.10 39.06 3.12
CA GLY A 831 -12.56 39.76 4.31
C GLY A 831 -13.30 38.86 5.28
N SER A 832 -14.08 37.93 4.73
CA SER A 832 -14.85 36.95 5.49
C SER A 832 -13.92 36.03 6.30
N ALA A 833 -12.80 35.60 5.69
CA ALA A 833 -11.78 34.79 6.35
C ALA A 833 -11.00 35.55 7.43
N GLN A 834 -10.93 36.89 7.33
CA GLN A 834 -10.32 37.77 8.33
C GLN A 834 -11.32 38.28 9.39
N GLY A 835 -12.56 37.80 9.36
CA GLY A 835 -13.56 38.08 10.38
C GLY A 835 -14.26 39.43 10.22
N LEU A 836 -14.29 39.97 9.00
CA LEU A 836 -15.23 41.01 8.60
C LEU A 836 -16.63 40.37 8.42
N PRO A 837 -17.70 40.97 8.96
CA PRO A 837 -19.04 40.42 8.83
C PRO A 837 -19.60 40.61 7.41
N ALA A 838 -20.48 39.72 6.98
CA ALA A 838 -21.21 39.89 5.72
C ALA A 838 -22.03 41.21 5.73
N GLY A 839 -21.86 42.05 4.70
CA GLY A 839 -22.37 43.43 4.65
C GLY A 839 -21.43 44.49 5.24
N TRP A 840 -20.15 44.14 5.42
CA TRP A 840 -19.07 45.10 5.66
C TRP A 840 -18.48 45.51 4.31
N ASP A 841 -19.25 46.29 3.55
CA ASP A 841 -18.81 46.82 2.26
C ASP A 841 -17.51 47.61 2.49
N VAL A 842 -16.40 47.12 1.92
CA VAL A 842 -15.13 47.85 1.95
C VAL A 842 -15.26 48.99 0.95
N ASN A 843 -15.75 50.11 1.46
CA ASN A 843 -15.99 51.33 0.69
C ASN A 843 -14.75 52.18 0.48
N ALA A 844 -13.61 51.76 1.01
CA ALA A 844 -12.42 52.56 0.94
C ALA A 844 -11.24 51.63 1.20
N ALA A 845 -10.29 51.52 0.28
CA ALA A 845 -9.09 50.74 0.50
C ALA A 845 -7.84 51.46 -0.01
N SER A 846 -6.85 51.59 0.87
CA SER A 846 -5.54 52.07 0.49
C SER A 846 -4.45 51.12 0.92
N LEU A 847 -3.41 51.00 0.10
CA LEU A 847 -2.30 50.11 0.33
C LEU A 847 -1.05 50.95 0.61
N VAL A 848 -0.46 50.79 1.80
CA VAL A 848 0.78 51.49 2.19
C VAL A 848 1.88 50.46 2.39
N GLN A 849 3.00 50.62 1.66
CA GLN A 849 4.19 49.77 1.82
C GLN A 849 4.96 50.06 3.10
#